data_AF-A0A803VWL6-F1
#
_entry.id   AF-A0A803VWL6-F1
#
_cell.length_a   1.000
_cell.length_b   1.000
_cell.length_c   1.000
_cell.angle_alpha   90.00
_cell.angle_beta   90.00
_cell.angle_gamma   90.00
#
_symmetry.space_group_name_H-M   'P 1'
#
loop_
_entity.id
_entity.type
_entity.pdbx_description
1 polymer ?
#
loop_
_entity_poly.entity_id
_entity_poly.type
_entity_poly.pdbx_seq_one_letter_code
_entity_poly.pdbx_strand_id
1 'polypeptide(L)'
;MGPVWPLAGDVIYPRAPDPSPSRRVAALCHPFPVPSPAPIATSSTIFQLGFERALRKQNKEQVPPAAAPEPPQRRQHAGKSGKKPSGHEAGAKPGRCRSLEEALKALDLADLQKELEKSKSVFPENPSVWVKDLAGYLNYKLQAPRSDPVLSQHPHDYPYCLVSKELRSIIRSLLGKASGVLELFFDHCIYTMLQELDKASGESLHGYRICIQALLLDRPRIATTNLGKYLEVLRSQQTRPAKCLTVLWALGQAGFSDLHEGLKVWLGVMLPVLGIKSLSPYAVSYLDRLLMMHPNLTKGFGMIGPKDFFPLLDFAFMPNNSLSPSLQEQLRRLYPRLKVLAFGARPEAALHTYFPSFLSRATPACPAAMKEELLTSMSQCLSLDPLTFGVWRQLYTKHLAQSSLLLNHLLESWESSSKKVHQSLQETVRSFKVTNEELAARGTGGDQDVAACDAACKELLHKMRGRGFPWSRLLLVLLAFAAGFFLHDVQTHGSFQASSSAQLLRSSGVLPASQLAWQKVSLGCLEGYRSVTPAWLGGWGEGRRLLCSTVRVWEGAGSCSPALPGSTFSSDWSCPPLPGGGSSVPMCSVWQPRCRGPALPSSEDSLAGGWSTAWPTTVLWLCPCCGHSWSCSGKRVVRWPGMCPSSATPCSPGSVATCPGSVTG
;
A
#
# COMPACT_ATOMS: atom_id res chain seq x y z
N MET A 1 -35.17 25.50 7.08
CA MET A 1 -35.23 24.24 7.86
C MET A 1 -34.37 23.20 7.15
N GLY A 2 -33.64 22.36 7.88
CA GLY A 2 -32.83 21.28 7.32
C GLY A 2 -32.40 20.31 8.42
N PRO A 3 -32.23 19.01 8.14
CA PRO A 3 -31.95 18.01 9.16
C PRO A 3 -30.51 18.11 9.68
N VAL A 4 -30.36 18.14 11.00
CA VAL A 4 -29.06 18.02 11.68
C VAL A 4 -28.78 16.53 11.88
N TRP A 5 -27.69 16.04 11.27
CA TRP A 5 -27.21 14.67 11.52
C TRP A 5 -26.43 14.62 12.84
N PRO A 6 -26.73 13.69 13.77
CA PRO A 6 -26.01 13.56 15.03
C PRO A 6 -24.60 12.98 14.80
N LEU A 7 -23.63 13.44 15.59
CA LEU A 7 -22.30 12.85 15.63
C LEU A 7 -22.34 11.51 16.38
N ALA A 8 -21.72 10.47 15.82
CA ALA A 8 -21.65 9.17 16.48
C ALA A 8 -20.72 9.23 17.70
N GLY A 9 -21.24 8.92 18.89
CA GLY A 9 -20.51 9.11 20.14
C GLY A 9 -21.08 8.45 21.40
N ASP A 10 -21.96 7.45 21.29
CA ASP A 10 -22.57 6.77 22.46
C ASP A 10 -22.29 5.26 22.49
N VAL A 11 -21.62 4.82 23.56
CA VAL A 11 -21.69 3.46 24.12
C VAL A 11 -21.84 3.61 25.63
N ILE A 12 -22.87 2.99 26.19
CA ILE A 12 -23.47 3.37 27.48
C ILE A 12 -22.86 2.58 28.64
N TYR A 13 -22.64 3.24 29.78
CA TYR A 13 -22.80 2.64 31.12
C TYR A 13 -23.52 3.63 32.06
N PRO A 14 -24.33 3.14 33.02
CA PRO A 14 -25.33 3.95 33.71
C PRO A 14 -24.81 4.68 34.96
N ARG A 15 -25.60 5.67 35.43
CA ARG A 15 -25.34 6.43 36.67
C ARG A 15 -26.58 6.44 37.56
N ALA A 16 -26.41 6.11 38.84
CA ALA A 16 -27.43 6.24 39.90
C ALA A 16 -27.26 7.60 40.64
N PRO A 17 -28.28 8.10 41.38
CA PRO A 17 -28.45 9.53 41.65
C PRO A 17 -27.70 10.09 42.87
N ASP A 18 -27.62 11.42 42.92
CA ASP A 18 -27.19 12.20 44.09
C ASP A 18 -28.12 12.02 45.30
N PRO A 19 -27.61 12.33 46.51
CA PRO A 19 -28.32 13.34 47.30
C PRO A 19 -27.41 14.41 47.92
N SER A 20 -28.04 15.51 48.34
CA SER A 20 -27.47 16.56 49.20
C SER A 20 -28.56 16.99 50.21
N PRO A 21 -28.30 17.87 51.21
CA PRO A 21 -27.02 18.41 51.71
C PRO A 21 -26.87 18.28 53.26
N SER A 22 -25.90 19.01 53.84
CA SER A 22 -25.83 19.49 55.25
C SER A 22 -25.12 18.64 56.33
N ARG A 23 -24.02 19.18 56.89
CA ARG A 23 -23.96 19.78 58.25
C ARG A 23 -22.57 20.32 58.60
N ARG A 24 -22.49 21.21 59.60
CA ARG A 24 -21.23 21.71 60.21
C ARG A 24 -20.84 20.83 61.41
N VAL A 25 -19.54 20.55 61.56
CA VAL A 25 -18.88 20.31 62.87
C VAL A 25 -17.46 20.90 62.77
N ALA A 26 -16.90 21.40 63.88
CA ALA A 26 -15.54 21.92 63.92
C ALA A 26 -14.80 21.47 65.21
N ALA A 27 -13.55 21.02 65.04
CA ALA A 27 -12.50 20.88 66.05
C ALA A 27 -11.16 20.90 65.27
N LEU A 28 -10.15 21.74 65.55
CA LEU A 28 -9.37 21.92 66.79
C LEU A 28 -8.54 20.69 67.20
N CYS A 29 -7.25 20.70 66.81
CA CYS A 29 -6.11 20.40 67.68
C CYS A 29 -4.79 20.86 67.03
N HIS A 30 -3.83 21.29 67.85
CA HIS A 30 -2.48 21.71 67.41
C HIS A 30 -1.46 20.54 67.47
N PRO A 31 -0.32 20.62 66.76
CA PRO A 31 0.62 19.50 66.60
C PRO A 31 1.67 19.40 67.71
N PHE A 32 2.18 18.17 67.93
CA PHE A 32 3.43 17.89 68.64
C PHE A 32 4.49 17.32 67.67
N PRO A 33 5.77 17.74 67.77
CA PRO A 33 6.85 17.20 66.95
C PRO A 33 7.55 15.99 67.59
N VAL A 34 8.06 15.09 66.76
CA VAL A 34 8.96 13.97 67.13
C VAL A 34 10.15 13.99 66.14
N PRO A 35 11.41 13.84 66.59
CA PRO A 35 12.57 14.19 65.77
C PRO A 35 12.93 13.15 64.69
N SER A 36 13.45 13.64 63.57
CA SER A 36 14.02 12.79 62.50
C SER A 36 15.45 12.35 62.85
N PRO A 37 15.85 11.10 62.56
CA PRO A 37 17.27 10.77 62.42
C PRO A 37 17.88 11.51 61.21
N ALA A 38 19.19 11.73 61.24
CA ALA A 38 19.91 12.39 60.14
C ALA A 38 20.18 11.43 58.96
N PRO A 39 20.08 11.88 57.70
CA PRO A 39 20.38 11.05 56.55
C PRO A 39 21.89 10.82 56.39
N ILE A 40 22.28 9.57 56.10
CA ILE A 40 23.65 9.20 55.75
C ILE A 40 24.04 9.85 54.42
N ALA A 41 25.24 10.45 54.36
CA ALA A 41 25.72 11.12 53.16
C ALA A 41 25.96 10.12 52.01
N THR A 42 25.22 10.29 50.90
CA THR A 42 25.42 9.52 49.68
C THR A 42 26.48 10.16 48.78
N SER A 43 27.38 9.34 48.24
CA SER A 43 28.42 9.78 47.29
C SER A 43 27.78 10.18 45.96
N SER A 44 28.13 11.35 45.43
CA SER A 44 27.34 11.99 44.39
C SER A 44 27.65 11.53 42.98
N THR A 45 26.58 11.33 42.21
CA THR A 45 26.62 10.91 40.81
C THR A 45 26.47 12.10 39.86
N ILE A 46 26.82 11.92 38.57
CA ILE A 46 26.67 13.00 37.57
C ILE A 46 25.21 13.41 37.38
N PHE A 47 24.29 12.45 37.52
CA PHE A 47 22.85 12.68 37.63
C PHE A 47 22.48 13.78 38.66
N GLN A 48 23.08 13.79 39.86
CA GLN A 48 22.86 14.84 40.86
C GLN A 48 23.51 16.18 40.47
N LEU A 49 24.71 16.17 39.90
CA LEU A 49 25.43 17.42 39.52
C LEU A 49 24.69 18.24 38.45
N GLY A 50 23.92 17.58 37.58
CA GLY A 50 23.00 18.24 36.66
C GLY A 50 21.81 18.89 37.40
N PHE A 51 21.14 18.13 38.25
CA PHE A 51 19.91 18.56 38.95
C PHE A 51 20.16 19.66 39.99
N GLU A 52 21.18 19.54 40.84
CA GLU A 52 21.47 20.54 41.87
C GLU A 52 21.80 21.92 41.29
N ARG A 53 22.52 21.96 40.16
CA ARG A 53 22.87 23.21 39.45
C ARG A 53 21.67 23.90 38.78
N ALA A 54 20.50 23.26 38.73
CA ALA A 54 19.23 23.91 38.40
C ALA A 54 18.55 24.43 39.67
N LEU A 55 18.39 23.58 40.70
CA LEU A 55 17.68 23.94 41.94
C LEU A 55 18.34 25.10 42.71
N ARG A 56 19.69 25.13 42.78
CA ARG A 56 20.46 26.22 43.41
C ARG A 56 20.38 27.57 42.66
N LYS A 57 19.77 27.64 41.47
CA LYS A 57 19.49 28.91 40.77
C LYS A 57 18.13 29.49 41.17
N GLN A 58 17.08 28.67 41.22
CA GLN A 58 15.75 29.13 41.67
C GLN A 58 15.81 29.73 43.08
N ASN A 59 16.53 29.09 44.00
CA ASN A 59 16.66 29.55 45.38
C ASN A 59 17.61 30.76 45.57
N LYS A 60 17.91 31.49 44.50
CA LYS A 60 18.71 32.73 44.53
C LYS A 60 18.05 33.90 43.79
N GLU A 61 16.82 33.73 43.32
CA GLU A 61 16.06 34.72 42.53
C GLU A 61 14.74 35.14 43.22
N GLN A 62 14.61 34.86 44.53
CA GLN A 62 13.56 35.37 45.39
C GLN A 62 14.17 36.16 46.56
N VAL A 63 13.60 37.35 46.80
CA VAL A 63 13.94 38.41 47.78
C VAL A 63 14.85 39.55 47.28
N PRO A 64 14.24 40.68 46.89
CA PRO A 64 14.73 42.03 47.12
C PRO A 64 13.96 42.72 48.28
N PRO A 65 14.60 43.49 49.18
CA PRO A 65 13.91 44.36 50.13
C PRO A 65 13.35 45.63 49.44
N ALA A 66 12.35 46.27 50.06
CA ALA A 66 11.54 47.31 49.42
C ALA A 66 11.76 48.75 49.98
N ALA A 67 11.62 49.74 49.09
CA ALA A 67 11.37 51.16 49.39
C ALA A 67 10.74 51.86 48.15
N ALA A 68 10.07 52.99 48.35
CA ALA A 68 9.35 53.79 47.33
C ALA A 68 9.30 55.28 47.78
N PRO A 69 8.77 56.27 47.01
CA PRO A 69 8.22 56.26 45.64
C PRO A 69 8.87 57.32 44.67
N GLU A 70 8.22 57.61 43.53
CA GLU A 70 8.61 58.53 42.42
C GLU A 70 8.34 60.04 42.71
N PRO A 71 8.35 61.05 41.77
CA PRO A 71 8.57 61.11 40.30
C PRO A 71 9.39 62.37 39.80
N PRO A 72 9.20 63.00 38.60
CA PRO A 72 9.38 62.54 37.21
C PRO A 72 10.26 63.46 36.29
N GLN A 73 10.65 62.98 35.08
CA GLN A 73 10.49 63.63 33.74
C GLN A 73 11.63 63.49 32.68
N ARG A 74 11.19 63.23 31.43
CA ARG A 74 11.66 63.73 30.10
C ARG A 74 13.07 63.41 29.49
N ARG A 75 12.98 62.58 28.42
CA ARG A 75 13.39 62.83 27.00
C ARG A 75 14.85 62.67 26.50
N GLN A 76 14.91 61.91 25.38
CA GLN A 76 15.66 62.11 24.11
C GLN A 76 17.08 61.53 23.88
N HIS A 77 17.10 60.62 22.88
CA HIS A 77 18.04 60.42 21.75
C HIS A 77 19.58 60.26 21.91
N ALA A 78 20.01 59.06 21.48
CA ALA A 78 20.97 58.81 20.40
C ALA A 78 22.50 59.03 20.59
N GLY A 79 23.22 57.90 20.58
CA GLY A 79 24.02 57.57 19.40
C GLY A 79 25.55 57.55 19.51
N LYS A 80 26.14 56.35 19.33
CA LYS A 80 27.59 56.07 19.09
C LYS A 80 28.55 56.43 20.24
N SER A 81 29.72 55.81 20.40
CA SER A 81 30.20 54.50 19.92
C SER A 81 31.47 54.09 20.67
N GLY A 82 31.67 52.78 20.87
CA GLY A 82 33.00 52.19 21.10
C GLY A 82 33.37 51.89 22.56
N LYS A 83 33.53 50.59 22.87
CA LYS A 83 34.51 50.10 23.85
C LYS A 83 34.80 48.61 23.64
N LYS A 84 36.08 48.25 23.71
CA LYS A 84 36.61 46.88 23.77
C LYS A 84 38.05 46.99 24.32
N PRO A 85 38.58 45.98 25.03
CA PRO A 85 37.93 45.00 25.90
C PRO A 85 38.22 45.25 27.38
N SER A 86 37.42 44.68 28.28
CA SER A 86 37.83 44.41 29.66
C SER A 86 37.56 42.93 29.94
N GLY A 87 38.61 42.12 29.98
CA GLY A 87 38.49 40.70 30.31
C GLY A 87 38.22 40.51 31.81
N HIS A 88 37.34 39.59 32.14
CA HIS A 88 37.32 38.95 33.44
C HIS A 88 36.93 37.48 33.26
N GLU A 89 37.77 36.58 33.74
CA GLU A 89 37.47 35.16 33.78
C GLU A 89 36.40 34.88 34.84
N ALA A 90 35.28 34.28 34.43
CA ALA A 90 34.19 33.94 35.33
C ALA A 90 33.49 32.66 34.87
N GLY A 91 33.99 31.51 35.37
CA GLY A 91 33.30 30.22 35.39
C GLY A 91 32.56 29.81 34.10
N ALA A 92 33.30 29.26 33.13
CA ALA A 92 32.73 28.82 31.86
C ALA A 92 31.56 27.82 32.04
N LYS A 93 30.33 28.31 31.83
CA LYS A 93 29.25 27.47 31.32
C LYS A 93 29.72 26.93 29.96
N PRO A 94 29.50 25.64 29.61
CA PRO A 94 29.74 25.16 28.26
C PRO A 94 29.10 26.12 27.26
N GLY A 95 29.91 26.66 26.34
CA GLY A 95 29.47 27.71 25.43
C GLY A 95 28.32 27.20 24.58
N ARG A 96 27.17 27.90 24.62
CA ARG A 96 26.00 27.53 23.81
C ARG A 96 26.39 27.61 22.33
N CYS A 97 26.55 26.45 21.70
CA CYS A 97 26.93 26.35 20.30
C CYS A 97 25.85 26.98 19.42
N ARG A 98 26.24 27.48 18.25
CA ARG A 98 25.31 28.10 17.29
C ARG A 98 24.49 27.03 16.58
N SER A 99 25.02 25.81 16.47
CA SER A 99 24.33 24.66 15.89
C SER A 99 24.68 23.35 16.62
N LEU A 100 23.96 22.27 16.33
CA LEU A 100 24.23 20.94 16.89
C LEU A 100 25.48 20.30 16.27
N GLU A 101 25.75 20.61 15.01
CA GLU A 101 26.92 20.18 14.25
C GLU A 101 28.22 20.76 14.85
N GLU A 102 28.19 22.01 15.32
CA GLU A 102 29.28 22.58 16.13
C GLU A 102 29.43 21.82 17.46
N ALA A 103 28.34 21.60 18.19
CA ALA A 103 28.38 20.94 19.50
C ALA A 103 28.88 19.49 19.43
N LEU A 104 28.53 18.74 18.38
CA LEU A 104 29.01 17.38 18.13
C LEU A 104 30.49 17.34 17.70
N LYS A 105 30.99 18.38 17.02
CA LYS A 105 32.43 18.52 16.69
C LYS A 105 33.28 18.92 17.90
N ALA A 106 32.70 19.68 18.83
CA ALA A 106 33.35 20.09 20.08
C ALA A 106 33.20 19.07 21.23
N LEU A 107 32.56 17.92 20.97
CA LEU A 107 32.29 16.90 21.98
C LEU A 107 33.52 16.02 22.22
N ASP A 108 34.17 16.20 23.37
CA ASP A 108 35.23 15.31 23.83
C ASP A 108 34.68 13.89 24.08
N LEU A 109 35.17 12.93 23.29
CA LEU A 109 34.83 11.51 23.36
C LEU A 109 35.66 10.75 24.39
N ALA A 110 36.86 11.24 24.76
CA ALA A 110 37.68 10.67 25.82
C ALA A 110 37.09 11.02 27.20
N ASP A 111 36.65 12.26 27.40
CA ASP A 111 35.89 12.69 28.59
C ASP A 111 34.57 11.92 28.72
N LEU A 112 33.86 11.67 27.61
CA LEU A 112 32.69 10.79 27.59
C LEU A 112 33.03 9.36 28.02
N GLN A 113 34.04 8.73 27.43
CA GLN A 113 34.44 7.36 27.78
C GLN A 113 34.85 7.27 29.26
N LYS A 114 35.63 8.23 29.75
CA LYS A 114 36.07 8.31 31.15
C LYS A 114 34.90 8.38 32.13
N GLU A 115 33.92 9.23 31.88
CA GLU A 115 32.74 9.35 32.75
C GLU A 115 31.79 8.13 32.63
N LEU A 116 31.74 7.45 31.47
CA LEU A 116 31.04 6.16 31.33
C LEU A 116 31.73 5.01 32.05
N GLU A 117 33.06 4.90 32.04
CA GLU A 117 33.78 3.87 32.80
C GLU A 117 33.68 4.11 34.31
N LYS A 118 33.67 5.37 34.75
CA LYS A 118 33.37 5.74 36.15
C LYS A 118 31.92 5.41 36.55
N SER A 119 30.94 5.66 35.68
CA SER A 119 29.55 5.24 35.93
C SER A 119 29.44 3.72 36.11
N LYS A 120 30.19 2.94 35.31
CA LYS A 120 30.27 1.48 35.46
C LYS A 120 31.02 1.03 36.72
N SER A 121 32.12 1.67 37.09
CA SER A 121 32.91 1.25 38.26
C SER A 121 32.21 1.56 39.58
N VAL A 122 31.38 2.60 39.64
CA VAL A 122 30.56 2.93 40.83
C VAL A 122 29.24 2.12 40.84
N PHE A 123 28.71 1.73 39.67
CA PHE A 123 27.45 0.99 39.57
C PHE A 123 27.52 -0.26 38.64
N PRO A 124 28.36 -1.26 38.95
CA PRO A 124 28.60 -2.41 38.06
C PRO A 124 27.35 -3.27 37.81
N GLU A 125 26.43 -3.33 38.78
CA GLU A 125 25.18 -4.12 38.68
C GLU A 125 23.95 -3.30 38.26
N ASN A 126 24.13 -2.02 37.88
CA ASN A 126 22.99 -1.15 37.51
C ASN A 126 23.16 -0.51 36.11
N PRO A 127 22.96 -1.29 35.03
CA PRO A 127 23.04 -0.79 33.66
C PRO A 127 22.05 0.34 33.35
N SER A 128 21.01 0.55 34.17
CA SER A 128 20.08 1.66 34.03
C SER A 128 20.76 3.01 34.29
N VAL A 129 21.76 3.05 35.19
CA VAL A 129 22.52 4.28 35.48
C VAL A 129 23.38 4.67 34.29
N TRP A 130 24.12 3.74 33.67
CA TRP A 130 25.06 4.07 32.60
C TRP A 130 24.39 4.69 31.37
N VAL A 131 23.22 4.17 30.97
CA VAL A 131 22.48 4.71 29.83
C VAL A 131 21.85 6.06 30.14
N LYS A 132 21.44 6.29 31.40
CA LYS A 132 20.97 7.60 31.88
C LYS A 132 22.09 8.63 31.93
N ASP A 133 23.27 8.26 32.44
CA ASP A 133 24.46 9.11 32.45
C ASP A 133 24.93 9.42 31.01
N LEU A 134 24.88 8.46 30.07
CA LEU A 134 25.13 8.69 28.64
C LEU A 134 24.16 9.76 28.08
N ALA A 135 22.86 9.58 28.27
CA ALA A 135 21.86 10.51 27.74
C ALA A 135 21.99 11.90 28.40
N GLY A 136 22.20 11.95 29.71
CA GLY A 136 22.40 13.17 30.49
C GLY A 136 23.67 13.92 30.12
N TYR A 137 24.81 13.24 29.98
CA TYR A 137 26.07 13.85 29.54
C TYR A 137 25.96 14.38 28.11
N LEU A 138 25.41 13.60 27.18
CA LEU A 138 25.19 14.07 25.81
C LEU A 138 24.25 15.28 25.79
N ASN A 139 23.18 15.27 26.58
CA ASN A 139 22.26 16.40 26.64
C ASN A 139 22.89 17.64 27.30
N TYR A 140 23.76 17.44 28.29
CA TYR A 140 24.50 18.50 28.98
C TYR A 140 25.56 19.15 28.09
N LYS A 141 26.31 18.37 27.30
CA LYS A 141 27.35 18.88 26.38
C LYS A 141 26.75 19.46 25.09
N LEU A 142 25.68 18.87 24.54
CA LEU A 142 25.10 19.25 23.24
C LEU A 142 24.09 20.43 23.32
N GLN A 143 24.54 21.56 23.91
CA GLN A 143 23.75 22.78 24.08
C GLN A 143 23.76 23.65 22.81
N ALA A 144 22.75 23.44 21.96
CA ALA A 144 22.49 24.20 20.75
C ALA A 144 21.19 25.04 20.88
N PRO A 145 20.73 25.77 19.85
CA PRO A 145 19.43 26.44 19.87
C PRO A 145 18.26 25.46 20.03
N ARG A 146 17.11 25.97 20.50
CA ARG A 146 15.90 25.16 20.71
C ARG A 146 15.23 24.83 19.37
N SER A 147 15.27 23.56 18.98
CA SER A 147 14.62 23.06 17.77
C SER A 147 13.12 22.77 17.98
N ASP A 148 12.41 22.64 16.86
CA ASP A 148 11.05 22.10 16.77
C ASP A 148 10.90 20.73 17.48
N PRO A 149 9.80 20.49 18.24
CA PRO A 149 9.39 19.18 18.77
C PRO A 149 9.47 17.99 17.80
N VAL A 150 9.20 18.17 16.49
CA VAL A 150 9.24 17.09 15.47
C VAL A 150 10.39 17.18 14.47
N LEU A 151 11.27 18.18 14.59
CA LEU A 151 12.43 18.39 13.70
C LEU A 151 12.04 18.44 12.20
N SER A 152 10.89 19.03 11.89
CA SER A 152 10.23 19.03 10.57
C SER A 152 11.08 19.56 9.41
N GLN A 153 12.10 20.39 9.68
CA GLN A 153 13.03 20.96 8.71
C GLN A 153 14.24 20.07 8.39
N HIS A 154 14.38 18.92 9.06
CA HIS A 154 15.53 18.02 8.97
C HIS A 154 15.15 16.66 8.36
N PRO A 155 16.12 15.86 7.85
CA PRO A 155 15.86 14.49 7.44
C PRO A 155 15.45 13.60 8.63
N HIS A 156 14.81 12.47 8.33
CA HIS A 156 14.18 11.58 9.32
C HIS A 156 15.18 10.96 10.33
N ASP A 157 16.45 10.89 9.96
CA ASP A 157 17.57 10.34 10.75
C ASP A 157 18.31 11.41 11.58
N TYR A 158 17.88 12.69 11.53
CA TYR A 158 18.39 13.76 12.38
C TYR A 158 17.80 13.68 13.80
N PRO A 159 18.59 13.91 14.87
CA PRO A 159 20.01 14.30 14.88
C PRO A 159 21.05 13.17 14.73
N TYR A 160 20.65 11.89 14.80
CA TYR A 160 21.60 10.77 14.81
C TYR A 160 22.50 10.68 13.58
N CYS A 161 22.07 11.21 12.43
CA CYS A 161 22.84 11.31 11.18
C CYS A 161 24.15 12.11 11.31
N LEU A 162 24.20 13.08 12.24
CA LEU A 162 25.39 13.89 12.52
C LEU A 162 26.44 13.19 13.40
N VAL A 163 26.04 12.12 14.11
CA VAL A 163 26.86 11.46 15.12
C VAL A 163 28.05 10.74 14.47
N SER A 164 29.27 11.00 14.96
CA SER A 164 30.50 10.40 14.42
C SER A 164 30.51 8.88 14.51
N LYS A 165 31.24 8.19 13.62
CA LYS A 165 31.34 6.72 13.61
C LYS A 165 31.80 6.16 14.98
N GLU A 166 32.73 6.85 15.62
CA GLU A 166 33.23 6.51 16.96
C GLU A 166 32.15 6.64 18.04
N LEU A 167 31.45 7.79 18.08
CA LEU A 167 30.37 7.99 19.06
C LEU A 167 29.20 7.01 18.84
N ARG A 168 28.88 6.67 17.58
CA ARG A 168 27.91 5.58 17.29
C ARG A 168 28.40 4.23 17.84
N SER A 169 29.70 3.95 17.82
CA SER A 169 30.28 2.73 18.41
C SER A 169 30.16 2.73 19.94
N ILE A 170 30.51 3.84 20.60
CA ILE A 170 30.39 4.02 22.06
C ILE A 170 28.93 3.80 22.50
N ILE A 171 27.98 4.47 21.85
CA ILE A 171 26.54 4.35 22.15
C ILE A 171 26.07 2.90 21.93
N ARG A 172 26.35 2.30 20.77
CA ARG A 172 25.93 0.92 20.45
C ARG A 172 26.51 -0.11 21.41
N SER A 173 27.78 0.05 21.81
CA SER A 173 28.44 -0.81 22.79
C SER A 173 27.74 -0.75 24.16
N LEU A 174 27.39 0.46 24.63
CA LEU A 174 26.68 0.62 25.90
C LEU A 174 25.24 0.08 25.85
N LEU A 175 24.49 0.37 24.78
CA LEU A 175 23.13 -0.19 24.56
C LEU A 175 23.14 -1.71 24.30
N GLY A 176 24.28 -2.28 23.90
CA GLY A 176 24.51 -3.72 23.85
C GLY A 176 24.58 -4.31 25.25
N LYS A 177 25.43 -3.75 26.11
CA LYS A 177 25.64 -4.19 27.50
C LYS A 177 24.42 -3.94 28.41
N ALA A 178 23.64 -2.90 28.14
CA ALA A 178 22.46 -2.52 28.94
C ALA A 178 21.13 -3.13 28.45
N SER A 179 21.16 -4.26 27.71
CA SER A 179 20.01 -4.80 26.97
C SER A 179 18.73 -5.00 27.79
N GLY A 180 18.84 -5.44 29.05
CA GLY A 180 17.71 -5.72 29.94
C GLY A 180 16.99 -4.51 30.51
N VAL A 181 17.49 -3.28 30.33
CA VAL A 181 16.88 -2.05 30.89
C VAL A 181 16.41 -1.05 29.83
N LEU A 182 16.45 -1.44 28.54
CA LEU A 182 16.27 -0.49 27.44
C LEU A 182 14.86 0.08 27.28
N GLU A 183 13.82 -0.66 27.67
CA GLU A 183 12.44 -0.14 27.64
C GLU A 183 12.24 0.96 28.70
N LEU A 184 12.74 0.73 29.91
CA LEU A 184 12.75 1.72 30.99
C LEU A 184 13.64 2.94 30.67
N PHE A 185 14.68 2.75 29.85
CA PHE A 185 15.52 3.83 29.36
C PHE A 185 14.84 4.65 28.25
N PHE A 186 14.12 4.00 27.33
CA PHE A 186 13.29 4.67 26.31
C PHE A 186 12.20 5.52 26.96
N ASP A 187 11.49 4.95 27.94
CA ASP A 187 10.56 5.66 28.81
C ASP A 187 11.22 6.88 29.46
N HIS A 188 12.36 6.69 30.13
CA HIS A 188 13.08 7.78 30.78
C HIS A 188 13.44 8.91 29.80
N CYS A 189 13.95 8.59 28.60
CA CYS A 189 14.25 9.59 27.59
C CYS A 189 13.00 10.40 27.18
N ILE A 190 11.84 9.75 27.01
CA ILE A 190 10.58 10.45 26.71
C ILE A 190 10.15 11.32 27.90
N TYR A 191 9.97 10.74 29.09
CA TYR A 191 9.44 11.48 30.24
C TYR A 191 10.35 12.62 30.68
N THR A 192 11.68 12.47 30.62
CA THR A 192 12.59 13.57 30.90
C THR A 192 12.52 14.65 29.81
N MET A 193 12.44 14.33 28.51
CA MET A 193 12.15 15.38 27.50
C MET A 193 10.83 16.11 27.77
N LEU A 194 9.79 15.42 28.26
CA LEU A 194 8.52 16.04 28.64
C LEU A 194 8.62 16.92 29.90
N GLN A 195 9.56 16.67 30.80
CA GLN A 195 9.87 17.52 31.96
C GLN A 195 10.73 18.73 31.56
N GLU A 196 11.73 18.54 30.69
CA GLU A 196 12.55 19.63 30.15
C GLU A 196 11.69 20.66 29.37
N LEU A 197 10.64 20.21 28.68
CA LEU A 197 9.66 21.07 28.01
C LEU A 197 8.78 21.93 28.96
N ASP A 198 8.81 21.69 30.27
CA ASP A 198 8.21 22.58 31.27
C ASP A 198 9.16 23.69 31.74
N LYS A 199 10.47 23.53 31.57
CA LYS A 199 11.44 24.51 32.07
C LYS A 199 11.53 25.73 31.16
N ALA A 200 11.43 26.92 31.77
CA ALA A 200 11.64 28.19 31.07
C ALA A 200 13.08 28.39 30.53
N SER A 201 14.05 27.60 31.02
CA SER A 201 15.46 27.63 30.57
C SER A 201 15.64 27.24 29.09
N GLY A 202 14.69 26.50 28.50
CA GLY A 202 14.76 26.10 27.09
C GLY A 202 15.98 25.25 26.77
N GLU A 203 16.29 24.31 27.67
CA GLU A 203 17.43 23.40 27.57
C GLU A 203 17.35 22.48 26.34
N SER A 204 18.51 22.00 25.90
CA SER A 204 18.64 21.03 24.80
C SER A 204 17.85 19.74 25.07
N LEU A 205 17.36 19.09 24.01
CA LEU A 205 16.82 17.73 24.05
C LEU A 205 17.68 16.74 23.23
N HIS A 206 18.82 17.18 22.71
CA HIS A 206 19.57 16.46 21.69
C HIS A 206 20.18 15.14 22.19
N GLY A 207 20.57 15.04 23.46
CA GLY A 207 21.10 13.80 24.03
C GLY A 207 20.06 12.68 24.07
N TYR A 208 18.86 12.99 24.55
CA TYR A 208 17.73 12.05 24.59
C TYR A 208 17.27 11.65 23.19
N ARG A 209 17.21 12.61 22.24
CA ARG A 209 16.87 12.34 20.83
C ARG A 209 17.88 11.42 20.14
N ILE A 210 19.18 11.65 20.33
CA ILE A 210 20.26 10.78 19.85
C ILE A 210 20.12 9.37 20.41
N CYS A 211 19.85 9.23 21.72
CA CYS A 211 19.69 7.93 22.36
C CYS A 211 18.46 7.16 21.87
N ILE A 212 17.33 7.85 21.68
CA ILE A 212 16.10 7.27 21.12
C ILE A 212 16.32 6.74 19.70
N GLN A 213 16.95 7.52 18.82
CA GLN A 213 17.24 7.08 17.45
C GLN A 213 18.26 5.92 17.42
N ALA A 214 19.33 5.99 18.20
CA ALA A 214 20.30 4.90 18.31
C ALA A 214 19.66 3.59 18.80
N LEU A 215 18.70 3.69 19.74
CA LEU A 215 18.00 2.55 20.30
C LEU A 215 17.00 1.91 19.31
N LEU A 216 16.15 2.71 18.67
CA LEU A 216 15.09 2.21 17.79
C LEU A 216 15.57 1.86 16.38
N LEU A 217 16.78 2.27 15.99
CA LEU A 217 17.47 1.75 14.81
C LEU A 217 17.76 0.24 14.94
N ASP A 218 18.23 -0.20 16.12
CA ASP A 218 18.59 -1.60 16.39
C ASP A 218 17.44 -2.42 17.00
N ARG A 219 16.53 -1.79 17.77
CA ARG A 219 15.45 -2.45 18.52
C ARG A 219 14.11 -1.71 18.42
N PRO A 220 13.50 -1.56 17.22
CA PRO A 220 12.28 -0.76 17.01
C PRO A 220 11.08 -1.20 17.86
N ARG A 221 10.97 -2.50 18.19
CA ARG A 221 9.86 -3.05 18.98
C ARG A 221 9.63 -2.36 20.33
N ILE A 222 10.68 -1.80 20.93
CA ILE A 222 10.63 -1.10 22.24
C ILE A 222 9.64 0.06 22.22
N ALA A 223 9.48 0.75 21.08
CA ALA A 223 8.47 1.80 20.95
C ALA A 223 7.03 1.29 21.03
N THR A 224 6.80 -0.01 20.81
CA THR A 224 5.47 -0.61 20.66
C THR A 224 5.03 -1.49 21.82
N THR A 225 5.94 -1.89 22.71
CA THR A 225 5.64 -2.78 23.86
C THR A 225 4.51 -2.24 24.73
N ASN A 226 4.37 -0.91 24.85
CA ASN A 226 3.25 -0.28 25.58
C ASN A 226 2.76 1.02 24.92
N LEU A 227 2.14 0.92 23.73
CA LEU A 227 1.53 2.09 23.05
C LEU A 227 0.40 2.75 23.87
N GLY A 228 -0.37 1.96 24.64
CA GLY A 228 -1.49 2.47 25.44
C GLY A 228 -1.06 3.52 26.46
N LYS A 229 0.04 3.26 27.19
CA LYS A 229 0.67 4.21 28.13
C LYS A 229 0.95 5.56 27.49
N TYR A 230 1.53 5.58 26.29
CA TYR A 230 1.83 6.83 25.58
C TYR A 230 0.57 7.51 25.04
N LEU A 231 -0.47 6.76 24.68
CA LEU A 231 -1.76 7.33 24.26
C LEU A 231 -2.48 8.05 25.42
N GLU A 232 -2.37 7.57 26.66
CA GLU A 232 -2.85 8.32 27.84
C GLU A 232 -2.01 9.58 28.12
N VAL A 233 -0.70 9.55 27.84
CA VAL A 233 0.14 10.77 27.87
C VAL A 233 -0.33 11.76 26.81
N LEU A 234 -0.69 11.32 25.60
CA LEU A 234 -1.24 12.21 24.57
C LEU A 234 -2.60 12.81 24.99
N ARG A 235 -3.52 12.00 25.54
CA ARG A 235 -4.82 12.46 26.05
C ARG A 235 -4.67 13.50 27.16
N SER A 236 -3.79 13.25 28.14
CA SER A 236 -3.57 14.19 29.25
C SER A 236 -2.80 15.47 28.86
N GLN A 237 -2.12 15.50 27.71
CA GLN A 237 -1.33 16.64 27.25
C GLN A 237 -1.88 17.33 25.98
N GLN A 238 -3.12 17.05 25.53
CA GLN A 238 -3.67 17.60 24.27
C GLN A 238 -3.62 19.13 24.17
N THR A 239 -3.77 19.84 25.29
CA THR A 239 -3.67 21.31 25.38
C THR A 239 -2.25 21.85 25.19
N ARG A 240 -1.24 20.98 25.10
CA ARG A 240 0.19 21.34 25.04
C ARG A 240 0.88 20.65 23.85
N PRO A 241 0.60 21.08 22.60
CA PRO A 241 1.00 20.35 21.39
C PRO A 241 2.48 19.96 21.33
N ALA A 242 3.41 20.81 21.81
CA ALA A 242 4.84 20.50 21.83
C ALA A 242 5.20 19.21 22.59
N LYS A 243 4.47 18.89 23.68
CA LYS A 243 4.65 17.64 24.42
C LYS A 243 4.14 16.44 23.62
N CYS A 244 2.92 16.53 23.10
CA CYS A 244 2.35 15.50 22.23
C CYS A 244 3.22 15.21 21.01
N LEU A 245 3.63 16.26 20.29
CA LEU A 245 4.52 16.18 19.13
C LEU A 245 5.87 15.52 19.46
N THR A 246 6.42 15.73 20.67
CA THR A 246 7.64 15.06 21.13
C THR A 246 7.44 13.56 21.39
N VAL A 247 6.28 13.15 21.93
CA VAL A 247 5.91 11.72 22.06
C VAL A 247 5.72 11.07 20.69
N LEU A 248 4.98 11.72 19.79
CA LEU A 248 4.77 11.24 18.42
C LEU A 248 6.09 11.09 17.66
N TRP A 249 7.01 12.06 17.78
CA TRP A 249 8.34 11.99 17.19
C TRP A 249 9.16 10.82 17.75
N ALA A 250 9.15 10.61 19.07
CA ALA A 250 9.95 9.58 19.73
C ALA A 250 9.51 8.16 19.35
N LEU A 251 8.19 7.91 19.33
CA LEU A 251 7.63 6.62 18.91
C LEU A 251 7.82 6.37 17.41
N GLY A 252 7.69 7.42 16.59
CA GLY A 252 7.82 7.33 15.14
C GLY A 252 9.20 6.82 14.67
N GLN A 253 10.27 6.98 15.45
CA GLN A 253 11.60 6.53 15.03
C GLN A 253 11.68 5.01 14.74
N ALA A 254 10.84 4.20 15.39
CA ALA A 254 10.77 2.76 15.13
C ALA A 254 10.29 2.43 13.70
N GLY A 255 9.51 3.33 13.07
CA GLY A 255 9.02 3.14 11.72
C GLY A 255 10.06 3.31 10.63
N PHE A 256 11.15 4.04 10.88
CA PHE A 256 12.20 4.24 9.87
C PHE A 256 13.14 3.03 9.73
N SER A 257 13.20 2.15 10.74
CA SER A 257 13.89 0.87 10.68
C SER A 257 12.96 -0.30 10.34
N ASP A 258 11.70 -0.31 10.80
CA ASP A 258 10.76 -1.40 10.50
C ASP A 258 9.31 -0.92 10.23
N LEU A 259 8.77 -1.30 9.06
CA LEU A 259 7.40 -0.95 8.61
C LEU A 259 6.30 -1.45 9.56
N HIS A 260 6.42 -2.66 10.10
CA HIS A 260 5.39 -3.28 10.94
C HIS A 260 5.31 -2.55 12.29
N GLU A 261 6.45 -2.24 12.89
CA GLU A 261 6.50 -1.42 14.11
C GLU A 261 6.06 0.03 13.85
N GLY A 262 6.43 0.60 12.69
CA GLY A 262 5.97 1.93 12.25
C GLY A 262 4.46 2.04 12.02
N LEU A 263 3.84 1.00 11.46
CA LEU A 263 2.38 0.91 11.27
C LEU A 263 1.65 0.72 12.61
N LYS A 264 2.17 -0.09 13.54
CA LYS A 264 1.61 -0.16 14.91
C LYS A 264 1.58 1.21 15.59
N VAL A 265 2.68 1.96 15.55
CA VAL A 265 2.74 3.32 16.11
C VAL A 265 1.73 4.22 15.42
N TRP A 266 1.61 4.15 14.10
CA TRP A 266 0.68 4.99 13.37
C TRP A 266 -0.78 4.68 13.69
N LEU A 267 -1.20 3.42 13.56
CA LEU A 267 -2.57 2.96 13.81
C LEU A 267 -2.95 3.12 15.30
N GLY A 268 -2.04 2.74 16.20
CA GLY A 268 -2.29 2.71 17.64
C GLY A 268 -2.13 4.05 18.36
N VAL A 269 -1.47 5.05 17.76
CA VAL A 269 -1.15 6.33 18.44
C VAL A 269 -1.40 7.56 17.57
N MET A 270 -1.06 7.54 16.27
CA MET A 270 -1.21 8.73 15.41
C MET A 270 -2.62 8.88 14.80
N LEU A 271 -3.26 7.78 14.40
CA LEU A 271 -4.63 7.76 13.87
C LEU A 271 -5.66 8.26 14.92
N PRO A 272 -5.61 7.86 16.21
CA PRO A 272 -6.49 8.42 17.24
C PRO A 272 -6.38 9.95 17.44
N VAL A 273 -5.25 10.57 17.06
CA VAL A 273 -5.06 12.04 17.14
C VAL A 273 -5.16 12.73 15.77
N LEU A 274 -5.52 12.02 14.70
CA LEU A 274 -5.63 12.57 13.34
C LEU A 274 -6.69 13.68 13.21
N GLY A 275 -7.69 13.69 14.11
CA GLY A 275 -8.67 14.78 14.21
C GLY A 275 -8.21 16.01 14.99
N ILE A 276 -7.03 16.00 15.61
CA ILE A 276 -6.51 17.12 16.42
C ILE A 276 -5.66 18.02 15.52
N LYS A 277 -6.16 19.20 15.17
CA LYS A 277 -5.56 20.15 14.19
C LYS A 277 -4.10 20.52 14.46
N SER A 278 -3.64 20.46 15.71
CA SER A 278 -2.24 20.75 16.09
C SER A 278 -1.29 19.55 15.98
N LEU A 279 -1.81 18.34 15.77
CA LEU A 279 -1.06 17.08 15.70
C LEU A 279 -1.20 16.38 14.34
N SER A 280 -2.33 16.57 13.66
CA SER A 280 -2.62 15.98 12.36
C SER A 280 -1.62 16.28 11.23
N PRO A 281 -0.95 17.47 11.16
CA PRO A 281 0.11 17.68 10.18
C PRO A 281 1.30 16.73 10.35
N TYR A 282 1.62 16.37 11.60
CA TYR A 282 2.67 15.39 11.88
C TYR A 282 2.18 13.96 11.57
N ALA A 283 0.95 13.61 11.98
CA ALA A 283 0.40 12.27 11.75
C ALA A 283 0.33 11.88 10.25
N VAL A 284 -0.03 12.83 9.36
CA VAL A 284 -0.06 12.60 7.90
C VAL A 284 1.35 12.60 7.30
N SER A 285 2.18 13.58 7.63
CA SER A 285 3.55 13.67 7.08
C SER A 285 4.51 12.60 7.63
N TYR A 286 4.20 11.98 8.76
CA TYR A 286 4.88 10.78 9.22
C TYR A 286 4.49 9.56 8.38
N LEU A 287 3.20 9.34 8.10
CA LEU A 287 2.75 8.24 7.24
C LEU A 287 3.38 8.33 5.84
N ASP A 288 3.41 9.52 5.27
CA ASP A 288 4.04 9.80 3.97
C ASP A 288 5.50 9.29 3.94
N ARG A 289 6.29 9.72 4.93
CA ARG A 289 7.70 9.30 5.10
C ARG A 289 7.84 7.80 5.41
N LEU A 290 6.96 7.22 6.24
CA LEU A 290 6.95 5.79 6.53
C LEU A 290 6.75 4.96 5.26
N LEU A 291 5.76 5.32 4.45
CA LEU A 291 5.46 4.64 3.19
C LEU A 291 6.56 4.91 2.14
N MET A 292 7.15 6.11 2.11
CA MET A 292 8.27 6.42 1.22
C MET A 292 9.52 5.58 1.55
N MET A 293 9.87 5.44 2.83
CA MET A 293 11.01 4.64 3.28
C MET A 293 10.83 3.13 3.04
N HIS A 294 9.58 2.64 3.07
CA HIS A 294 9.25 1.23 2.83
C HIS A 294 8.43 1.06 1.53
N PRO A 295 9.07 1.04 0.34
CA PRO A 295 8.38 0.79 -0.92
C PRO A 295 7.73 -0.60 -0.97
N ASN A 296 8.39 -1.61 -0.40
CA ASN A 296 7.86 -2.97 -0.26
C ASN A 296 6.92 -3.06 0.96
N LEU A 297 5.62 -3.07 0.70
CA LEU A 297 4.57 -3.07 1.73
C LEU A 297 4.27 -4.44 2.37
N THR A 298 4.91 -5.53 1.91
CA THR A 298 4.59 -6.91 2.34
C THR A 298 4.68 -7.12 3.86
N LYS A 299 5.65 -6.50 4.54
CA LYS A 299 5.78 -6.54 6.01
C LYS A 299 4.58 -5.95 6.75
N GLY A 300 3.79 -5.09 6.11
CA GLY A 300 2.62 -4.43 6.69
C GLY A 300 1.28 -5.11 6.37
N PHE A 301 1.28 -6.19 5.58
CA PHE A 301 0.05 -6.87 5.19
C PHE A 301 -0.68 -7.48 6.40
N GLY A 302 -1.98 -7.22 6.51
CA GLY A 302 -2.81 -7.65 7.64
C GLY A 302 -2.70 -6.75 8.88
N MET A 303 -1.91 -5.68 8.86
CA MET A 303 -1.87 -4.69 9.96
C MET A 303 -3.12 -3.81 10.02
N ILE A 304 -3.65 -3.41 8.86
CA ILE A 304 -4.81 -2.53 8.75
C ILE A 304 -6.05 -3.41 8.52
N GLY A 305 -6.84 -3.66 9.57
CA GLY A 305 -8.12 -4.38 9.43
C GLY A 305 -9.25 -3.45 8.98
N PRO A 306 -10.45 -3.97 8.67
CA PRO A 306 -11.62 -3.16 8.32
C PRO A 306 -11.89 -2.04 9.35
N LYS A 307 -11.80 -2.36 10.65
CA LYS A 307 -12.00 -1.41 11.76
C LYS A 307 -11.11 -0.16 11.68
N ASP A 308 -9.89 -0.31 11.15
CA ASP A 308 -8.89 0.77 11.06
C ASP A 308 -8.92 1.42 9.67
N PHE A 309 -9.19 0.62 8.63
CA PHE A 309 -9.25 1.06 7.24
C PHE A 309 -10.41 2.03 6.96
N PHE A 310 -11.61 1.74 7.46
CA PHE A 310 -12.78 2.56 7.14
C PHE A 310 -12.73 4.00 7.70
N PRO A 311 -12.24 4.25 8.93
CA PRO A 311 -11.92 5.60 9.38
C PRO A 311 -10.96 6.37 8.44
N LEU A 312 -10.02 5.68 7.79
CA LEU A 312 -9.06 6.31 6.86
C LEU A 312 -9.71 6.68 5.52
N LEU A 313 -10.61 5.84 5.01
CA LEU A 313 -11.49 6.19 3.89
C LEU A 313 -12.33 7.43 4.23
N ASP A 314 -12.97 7.43 5.40
CA ASP A 314 -13.84 8.53 5.83
C ASP A 314 -13.03 9.84 5.96
N PHE A 315 -11.84 9.82 6.58
CA PHE A 315 -10.95 10.99 6.62
C PHE A 315 -10.46 11.46 5.24
N ALA A 316 -10.19 10.54 4.30
CA ALA A 316 -9.67 10.88 2.97
C ALA A 316 -10.75 11.43 2.00
N PHE A 317 -12.01 11.03 2.15
CA PHE A 317 -13.06 11.32 1.16
C PHE A 317 -14.30 12.06 1.69
N MET A 318 -14.62 12.06 2.99
CA MET A 318 -15.74 12.85 3.51
C MET A 318 -15.36 14.32 3.71
N PRO A 319 -16.15 15.29 3.21
CA PRO A 319 -15.96 16.71 3.48
C PRO A 319 -16.27 17.04 4.95
N ASN A 320 -15.91 18.24 5.38
CA ASN A 320 -16.23 18.80 6.70
C ASN A 320 -15.73 17.98 7.91
N ASN A 321 -14.80 17.04 7.70
CA ASN A 321 -14.05 16.41 8.79
C ASN A 321 -13.01 17.36 9.39
N SER A 322 -12.29 16.92 10.42
CA SER A 322 -11.39 17.76 11.23
C SER A 322 -10.02 18.07 10.60
N LEU A 323 -9.66 17.46 9.46
CA LEU A 323 -8.47 17.81 8.68
C LEU A 323 -8.64 19.12 7.90
N SER A 324 -7.53 19.78 7.56
CA SER A 324 -7.56 20.83 6.52
C SER A 324 -7.70 20.18 5.14
N PRO A 325 -8.26 20.90 4.13
CA PRO A 325 -8.34 20.38 2.76
C PRO A 325 -6.98 19.93 2.19
N SER A 326 -5.90 20.62 2.56
CA SER A 326 -4.52 20.26 2.18
C SER A 326 -4.04 18.93 2.79
N LEU A 327 -4.35 18.66 4.06
CA LEU A 327 -3.97 17.40 4.72
C LEU A 327 -4.88 16.24 4.29
N GLN A 328 -6.16 16.51 4.03
CA GLN A 328 -7.05 15.52 3.43
C GLN A 328 -6.55 15.11 2.04
N GLU A 329 -6.16 16.06 1.20
CA GLU A 329 -5.60 15.79 -0.13
C GLU A 329 -4.27 15.02 -0.05
N GLN A 330 -3.39 15.33 0.91
CA GLN A 330 -2.19 14.52 1.15
C GLN A 330 -2.55 13.09 1.57
N LEU A 331 -3.49 12.91 2.50
CA LEU A 331 -3.97 11.58 2.92
C LEU A 331 -4.59 10.79 1.76
N ARG A 332 -5.35 11.46 0.87
CA ARG A 332 -5.95 10.88 -0.34
C ARG A 332 -4.90 10.34 -1.32
N ARG A 333 -3.73 10.98 -1.42
CA ARG A 333 -2.59 10.47 -2.22
C ARG A 333 -1.91 9.26 -1.60
N LEU A 334 -1.94 9.13 -0.28
CA LEU A 334 -1.42 7.96 0.45
C LEU A 334 -2.41 6.79 0.49
N TYR A 335 -3.71 7.08 0.40
CA TYR A 335 -4.80 6.10 0.51
C TYR A 335 -4.67 4.87 -0.42
N PRO A 336 -4.26 4.95 -1.70
CA PRO A 336 -4.05 3.76 -2.53
C PRO A 336 -3.03 2.76 -1.93
N ARG A 337 -2.01 3.25 -1.23
CA ARG A 337 -1.03 2.40 -0.54
C ARG A 337 -1.56 1.84 0.77
N LEU A 338 -2.42 2.59 1.47
CA LEU A 338 -3.18 2.09 2.64
C LEU A 338 -4.17 0.98 2.25
N LYS A 339 -4.84 1.11 1.09
CA LYS A 339 -5.74 0.09 0.51
C LYS A 339 -4.99 -1.21 0.19
N VAL A 340 -3.79 -1.11 -0.39
CA VAL A 340 -2.90 -2.27 -0.61
C VAL A 340 -2.47 -2.92 0.72
N LEU A 341 -2.15 -2.14 1.75
CA LEU A 341 -1.82 -2.68 3.08
C LEU A 341 -3.00 -3.42 3.75
N ALA A 342 -4.21 -2.87 3.63
CA ALA A 342 -5.43 -3.44 4.21
C ALA A 342 -5.91 -4.71 3.48
N PHE A 343 -5.83 -4.71 2.14
CA PHE A 343 -6.19 -5.86 1.32
C PHE A 343 -5.15 -6.99 1.44
N GLY A 344 -3.89 -6.62 1.70
CA GLY A 344 -2.84 -7.52 2.14
C GLY A 344 -2.40 -8.55 1.10
N ALA A 345 -1.86 -9.68 1.57
CA ALA A 345 -1.30 -10.73 0.72
C ALA A 345 -2.34 -11.55 -0.06
N ARG A 346 -3.60 -11.53 0.39
CA ARG A 346 -4.65 -12.49 -0.02
C ARG A 346 -6.04 -11.86 -0.18
N PRO A 347 -6.21 -10.86 -1.06
CA PRO A 347 -7.51 -10.22 -1.28
C PRO A 347 -8.60 -11.21 -1.71
N GLU A 348 -8.24 -12.27 -2.42
CA GLU A 348 -9.16 -13.29 -2.95
C GLU A 348 -9.88 -14.13 -1.87
N ALA A 349 -9.46 -13.99 -0.61
CA ALA A 349 -10.01 -14.71 0.53
C ALA A 349 -10.39 -13.78 1.71
N ALA A 350 -10.42 -12.46 1.49
CA ALA A 350 -10.62 -11.48 2.56
C ALA A 350 -11.55 -10.30 2.20
N LEU A 351 -11.71 -9.94 0.92
CA LEU A 351 -12.47 -8.75 0.53
C LEU A 351 -13.97 -8.84 0.81
N HIS A 352 -14.52 -10.05 0.90
CA HIS A 352 -15.89 -10.26 1.38
C HIS A 352 -16.13 -9.72 2.82
N THR A 353 -15.08 -9.53 3.63
CA THR A 353 -15.19 -8.93 4.98
C THR A 353 -15.20 -7.40 4.95
N TYR A 354 -14.66 -6.77 3.90
CA TYR A 354 -14.68 -5.32 3.71
C TYR A 354 -15.96 -4.85 3.02
N PHE A 355 -16.48 -5.66 2.08
CA PHE A 355 -17.66 -5.34 1.28
C PHE A 355 -18.88 -4.81 2.06
N PRO A 356 -19.29 -5.38 3.22
CA PRO A 356 -20.42 -4.85 4.00
C PRO A 356 -20.26 -3.38 4.42
N SER A 357 -19.03 -2.98 4.75
CA SER A 357 -18.71 -1.62 5.24
C SER A 357 -18.40 -0.63 4.12
N PHE A 358 -18.12 -1.11 2.90
CA PHE A 358 -18.22 -0.32 1.67
C PHE A 358 -19.69 -0.09 1.28
N LEU A 359 -20.50 -1.16 1.26
CA LEU A 359 -21.91 -1.11 0.86
C LEU A 359 -22.75 -0.21 1.77
N SER A 360 -22.60 -0.34 3.09
CA SER A 360 -23.34 0.51 4.04
C SER A 360 -22.99 2.00 3.92
N ARG A 361 -21.77 2.32 3.49
CA ARG A 361 -21.31 3.70 3.24
C ARG A 361 -21.80 4.29 1.93
N ALA A 362 -22.16 3.50 0.92
CA ALA A 362 -22.48 3.96 -0.43
C ALA A 362 -23.87 4.61 -0.56
N THR A 363 -24.13 5.63 0.27
CA THR A 363 -25.42 6.35 0.27
C THR A 363 -25.59 7.26 -0.96
N PRO A 364 -26.83 7.55 -1.40
CA PRO A 364 -27.08 8.51 -2.48
C PRO A 364 -26.52 9.93 -2.21
N ALA A 365 -26.37 10.31 -0.94
CA ALA A 365 -25.84 11.61 -0.52
C ALA A 365 -24.30 11.68 -0.45
N CYS A 366 -23.58 10.62 -0.82
CA CYS A 366 -22.11 10.61 -0.78
C CYS A 366 -21.49 11.63 -1.75
N PRO A 367 -20.39 12.30 -1.36
CA PRO A 367 -19.57 13.10 -2.26
C PRO A 367 -19.12 12.29 -3.48
N ALA A 368 -19.05 12.91 -4.66
CA ALA A 368 -18.74 12.21 -5.92
C ALA A 368 -17.47 11.33 -5.84
N ALA A 369 -16.35 11.88 -5.35
CA ALA A 369 -15.09 11.15 -5.17
C ALA A 369 -15.17 10.01 -4.14
N MET A 370 -16.02 10.14 -3.11
CA MET A 370 -16.27 9.02 -2.17
C MET A 370 -17.10 7.94 -2.85
N LYS A 371 -18.16 8.31 -3.56
CA LYS A 371 -19.05 7.40 -4.28
C LYS A 371 -18.26 6.60 -5.33
N GLU A 372 -17.38 7.25 -6.08
CA GLU A 372 -16.45 6.63 -7.03
C GLU A 372 -15.54 5.58 -6.37
N GLU A 373 -14.85 5.94 -5.29
CA GLU A 373 -13.94 5.02 -4.58
C GLU A 373 -14.68 3.86 -3.89
N LEU A 374 -15.88 4.09 -3.36
CA LEU A 374 -16.75 3.06 -2.79
C LEU A 374 -17.21 2.06 -3.86
N LEU A 375 -17.72 2.55 -4.99
CA LEU A 375 -18.19 1.73 -6.11
C LEU A 375 -17.05 0.91 -6.74
N THR A 376 -15.92 1.57 -6.99
CA THR A 376 -14.69 0.94 -7.50
C THR A 376 -14.19 -0.15 -6.54
N SER A 377 -14.22 0.11 -5.23
CA SER A 377 -13.84 -0.88 -4.21
C SER A 377 -14.79 -2.07 -4.16
N MET A 378 -16.10 -1.86 -4.25
CA MET A 378 -17.08 -2.95 -4.28
C MET A 378 -16.95 -3.80 -5.55
N SER A 379 -16.73 -3.16 -6.70
CA SER A 379 -16.42 -3.85 -7.97
C SER A 379 -15.12 -4.67 -7.87
N GLN A 380 -14.09 -4.14 -7.21
CA GLN A 380 -12.84 -4.85 -6.93
C GLN A 380 -13.04 -6.05 -5.98
N CYS A 381 -13.88 -5.93 -4.95
CA CYS A 381 -14.23 -7.03 -4.05
C CYS A 381 -14.93 -8.17 -4.83
N LEU A 382 -15.95 -7.85 -5.62
CA LEU A 382 -16.66 -8.80 -6.49
C LEU A 382 -15.75 -9.43 -7.56
N SER A 383 -14.73 -8.72 -8.02
CA SER A 383 -13.80 -9.20 -9.05
C SER A 383 -12.72 -10.15 -8.55
N LEU A 384 -12.31 -10.03 -7.27
CA LEU A 384 -11.21 -10.80 -6.70
C LEU A 384 -11.68 -11.92 -5.75
N ASP A 385 -12.68 -11.66 -4.91
CA ASP A 385 -13.16 -12.57 -3.87
C ASP A 385 -14.57 -13.08 -4.22
N PRO A 386 -14.73 -14.37 -4.57
CA PRO A 386 -16.02 -14.93 -4.99
C PRO A 386 -17.05 -15.01 -3.84
N LEU A 387 -16.63 -15.00 -2.58
CA LEU A 387 -17.54 -15.03 -1.43
C LEU A 387 -18.33 -13.71 -1.32
N THR A 388 -17.81 -12.62 -1.89
CA THR A 388 -18.47 -11.30 -1.94
C THR A 388 -19.88 -11.38 -2.54
N PHE A 389 -20.11 -12.21 -3.56
CA PHE A 389 -21.46 -12.40 -4.13
C PHE A 389 -22.43 -13.11 -3.17
N GLY A 390 -21.94 -13.96 -2.27
CA GLY A 390 -22.73 -14.54 -1.18
C GLY A 390 -23.11 -13.48 -0.15
N VAL A 391 -22.14 -12.71 0.31
CA VAL A 391 -22.33 -11.62 1.28
C VAL A 391 -23.28 -10.54 0.73
N TRP A 392 -23.13 -10.12 -0.53
CA TRP A 392 -24.05 -9.16 -1.15
C TRP A 392 -25.49 -9.67 -1.18
N ARG A 393 -25.70 -10.95 -1.52
CA ARG A 393 -27.05 -11.56 -1.50
C ARG A 393 -27.70 -11.55 -0.12
N GLN A 394 -26.93 -11.71 0.95
CA GLN A 394 -27.42 -11.63 2.33
C GLN A 394 -27.73 -10.20 2.81
N LEU A 395 -27.09 -9.19 2.20
CA LEU A 395 -27.22 -7.77 2.57
C LEU A 395 -28.23 -7.00 1.70
N TYR A 396 -28.54 -7.50 0.51
CA TYR A 396 -29.31 -6.82 -0.53
C TYR A 396 -30.61 -6.14 -0.04
N THR A 397 -31.48 -6.89 0.65
CA THR A 397 -32.77 -6.38 1.13
C THR A 397 -32.67 -5.30 2.21
N LYS A 398 -31.50 -5.17 2.86
CA LYS A 398 -31.21 -4.12 3.86
C LYS A 398 -30.51 -2.90 3.25
N HIS A 399 -30.07 -3.01 2.00
CA HIS A 399 -29.22 -2.04 1.32
C HIS A 399 -29.64 -1.87 -0.15
N LEU A 400 -30.94 -1.73 -0.42
CA LEU A 400 -31.48 -1.60 -1.78
C LEU A 400 -30.98 -0.33 -2.46
N ALA A 401 -31.09 0.83 -1.81
CA ALA A 401 -30.58 2.11 -2.33
C ALA A 401 -29.11 2.02 -2.75
N GLN A 402 -28.25 1.46 -1.89
CA GLN A 402 -26.81 1.30 -2.14
C GLN A 402 -26.52 0.22 -3.20
N SER A 403 -27.32 -0.85 -3.23
CA SER A 403 -27.22 -1.90 -4.26
C SER A 403 -27.64 -1.39 -5.64
N SER A 404 -28.60 -0.46 -5.73
CA SER A 404 -28.98 0.16 -7.00
C SER A 404 -27.80 0.92 -7.61
N LEU A 405 -27.02 1.64 -6.80
CA LEU A 405 -25.82 2.36 -7.24
C LEU A 405 -24.73 1.39 -7.72
N LEU A 406 -24.54 0.27 -7.03
CA LEU A 406 -23.58 -0.77 -7.43
C LEU A 406 -24.01 -1.50 -8.71
N LEU A 407 -25.31 -1.82 -8.88
CA LEU A 407 -25.84 -2.45 -10.09
C LEU A 407 -25.68 -1.52 -11.31
N ASN A 408 -25.94 -0.22 -11.17
CA ASN A 408 -25.73 0.75 -12.24
C ASN A 408 -24.22 0.94 -12.56
N HIS A 409 -23.34 0.98 -11.57
CA HIS A 409 -21.90 1.01 -11.81
C HIS A 409 -21.39 -0.24 -12.55
N LEU A 410 -21.97 -1.42 -12.27
CA LEU A 410 -21.66 -2.67 -12.98
C LEU A 410 -22.28 -2.73 -14.40
N LEU A 411 -23.32 -1.93 -14.68
CA LEU A 411 -23.84 -1.70 -16.03
C LEU A 411 -22.93 -0.81 -16.88
N GLU A 412 -22.39 0.24 -16.26
CA GLU A 412 -21.41 1.15 -16.87
C GLU A 412 -20.09 0.42 -17.15
N SER A 413 -19.57 -0.31 -16.17
CA SER A 413 -18.32 -1.11 -16.26
C SER A 413 -18.51 -2.53 -16.83
N TRP A 414 -19.59 -2.77 -17.58
CA TRP A 414 -19.92 -4.10 -18.11
C TRP A 414 -18.83 -4.65 -19.06
N GLU A 415 -18.32 -3.84 -19.99
CA GLU A 415 -17.34 -4.29 -20.99
C GLU A 415 -15.92 -4.49 -20.43
N SER A 416 -15.58 -3.85 -19.30
CA SER A 416 -14.27 -3.96 -18.66
C SER A 416 -14.20 -5.08 -17.60
N SER A 417 -15.33 -5.64 -17.19
CA SER A 417 -15.39 -6.73 -16.21
C SER A 417 -15.18 -8.11 -16.83
N SER A 418 -14.69 -9.08 -16.04
CA SER A 418 -14.29 -10.39 -16.56
C SER A 418 -15.46 -11.36 -16.73
N LYS A 419 -15.34 -12.31 -17.67
CA LYS A 419 -16.35 -13.37 -17.91
C LYS A 419 -16.75 -14.15 -16.65
N LYS A 420 -15.82 -14.34 -15.70
CA LYS A 420 -16.09 -15.00 -14.42
C LYS A 420 -16.99 -14.14 -13.53
N VAL A 421 -16.74 -12.82 -13.50
CA VAL A 421 -17.59 -11.85 -12.82
C VAL A 421 -18.96 -11.78 -13.48
N HIS A 422 -19.05 -11.77 -14.83
CA HIS A 422 -20.32 -11.83 -15.55
C HIS A 422 -21.17 -13.05 -15.19
N GLN A 423 -20.54 -14.23 -15.04
CA GLN A 423 -21.21 -15.47 -14.62
C GLN A 423 -21.76 -15.39 -13.18
N SER A 424 -20.91 -15.03 -12.21
CA SER A 424 -21.34 -14.88 -10.81
C SER A 424 -22.39 -13.77 -10.63
N LEU A 425 -22.26 -12.67 -11.38
CA LEU A 425 -23.24 -11.59 -11.39
C LEU A 425 -24.57 -12.02 -12.03
N GLN A 426 -24.57 -12.90 -13.05
CA GLN A 426 -25.81 -13.42 -13.64
C GLN A 426 -26.64 -14.22 -12.63
N GLU A 427 -26.03 -15.05 -11.79
CA GLU A 427 -26.73 -15.76 -10.71
C GLU A 427 -27.29 -14.79 -9.66
N THR A 428 -26.48 -13.82 -9.23
CA THR A 428 -26.88 -12.83 -8.24
C THR A 428 -27.99 -11.91 -8.73
N VAL A 429 -27.95 -11.44 -9.98
CA VAL A 429 -28.99 -10.61 -10.60
C VAL A 429 -30.30 -11.39 -10.80
N ARG A 430 -30.24 -12.69 -11.14
CA ARG A 430 -31.44 -13.55 -11.16
C ARG A 430 -32.07 -13.67 -9.77
N SER A 431 -31.25 -13.85 -8.73
CA SER A 431 -31.71 -13.86 -7.34
C SER A 431 -32.38 -12.54 -6.96
N PHE A 432 -31.74 -11.40 -7.26
CA PHE A 432 -32.26 -10.06 -6.98
C PHE A 432 -33.57 -9.78 -7.69
N LYS A 433 -33.73 -10.21 -8.95
CA LYS A 433 -34.99 -10.05 -9.68
C LYS A 433 -36.16 -10.75 -8.96
N VAL A 434 -35.97 -12.00 -8.53
CA VAL A 434 -37.01 -12.74 -7.77
C VAL A 434 -37.32 -12.05 -6.44
N THR A 435 -36.29 -11.59 -5.71
CA THR A 435 -36.47 -10.83 -4.47
C THR A 435 -37.19 -9.48 -4.70
N ASN A 436 -36.96 -8.80 -5.83
CA ASN A 436 -37.66 -7.56 -6.17
C ASN A 436 -39.13 -7.81 -6.51
N GLU A 437 -39.43 -8.89 -7.21
CA GLU A 437 -40.81 -9.31 -7.51
C GLU A 437 -41.56 -9.67 -6.21
N GLU A 438 -40.90 -10.33 -5.25
CA GLU A 438 -41.44 -10.63 -3.92
C GLU A 438 -41.65 -9.37 -3.06
N LEU A 439 -40.72 -8.40 -3.09
CA LEU A 439 -40.82 -7.14 -2.35
C LEU A 439 -41.90 -6.21 -2.92
N ALA A 440 -41.94 -6.05 -4.24
CA ALA A 440 -42.96 -5.25 -4.92
C ALA A 440 -44.37 -5.80 -4.69
N ALA A 441 -44.54 -7.12 -4.66
CA ALA A 441 -45.81 -7.76 -4.33
C ALA A 441 -46.25 -7.56 -2.86
N ARG A 442 -45.36 -7.09 -1.97
CA ARG A 442 -45.66 -6.83 -0.55
C ARG A 442 -45.94 -5.37 -0.21
N GLY A 443 -45.64 -4.42 -1.11
CA GLY A 443 -45.87 -2.98 -0.88
C GLY A 443 -45.15 -2.41 0.36
N THR A 444 -44.05 -3.03 0.77
CA THR A 444 -43.26 -2.61 1.94
C THR A 444 -42.34 -1.45 1.58
N GLY A 445 -42.43 -0.35 2.33
CA GLY A 445 -41.73 0.92 2.08
C GLY A 445 -40.28 0.75 1.59
N GLY A 446 -40.05 1.16 0.34
CA GLY A 446 -38.83 0.87 -0.41
C GLY A 446 -39.05 0.82 -1.93
N ASP A 447 -40.30 0.92 -2.40
CA ASP A 447 -40.71 0.78 -3.81
C ASP A 447 -39.81 1.47 -4.84
N GLN A 448 -39.32 2.70 -4.57
CA GLN A 448 -38.42 3.42 -5.48
C GLN A 448 -37.05 2.73 -5.61
N ASP A 449 -36.47 2.26 -4.50
CA ASP A 449 -35.20 1.52 -4.51
C ASP A 449 -35.37 0.11 -5.10
N VAL A 450 -36.51 -0.55 -4.83
CA VAL A 450 -36.86 -1.85 -5.44
C VAL A 450 -36.99 -1.71 -6.95
N ALA A 451 -37.72 -0.69 -7.44
CA ALA A 451 -37.89 -0.40 -8.86
C ALA A 451 -36.56 -0.02 -9.55
N ALA A 452 -35.72 0.79 -8.89
CA ALA A 452 -34.40 1.14 -9.39
C ALA A 452 -33.47 -0.09 -9.51
N CYS A 453 -33.50 -0.98 -8.52
CA CYS A 453 -32.75 -2.23 -8.59
C CYS A 453 -33.29 -3.19 -9.66
N ASP A 454 -34.61 -3.33 -9.79
CA ASP A 454 -35.23 -4.18 -10.81
C ASP A 454 -34.96 -3.68 -12.23
N ALA A 455 -35.03 -2.38 -12.49
CA ALA A 455 -34.63 -1.78 -13.75
C ALA A 455 -33.17 -2.11 -14.10
N ALA A 456 -32.24 -1.92 -13.16
CA ALA A 456 -30.83 -2.27 -13.37
C ALA A 456 -30.61 -3.79 -13.54
N CYS A 457 -31.38 -4.63 -12.84
CA CYS A 457 -31.33 -6.09 -13.00
C CYS A 457 -31.84 -6.53 -14.39
N LYS A 458 -32.92 -5.92 -14.89
CA LYS A 458 -33.47 -6.17 -16.23
C LYS A 458 -32.46 -5.81 -17.32
N GLU A 459 -31.80 -4.67 -17.21
CA GLU A 459 -30.77 -4.23 -18.17
C GLU A 459 -29.51 -5.11 -18.11
N LEU A 460 -29.06 -5.52 -16.91
CA LEU A 460 -27.94 -6.48 -16.78
C LEU A 460 -28.26 -7.81 -17.47
N LEU A 461 -29.47 -8.34 -17.28
CA LEU A 461 -29.93 -9.55 -17.96
C LEU A 461 -30.10 -9.36 -19.48
N HIS A 462 -30.37 -8.14 -19.94
CA HIS A 462 -30.41 -7.81 -21.36
C HIS A 462 -28.99 -7.80 -21.96
N LYS A 463 -28.02 -7.08 -21.36
CA LYS A 463 -26.60 -7.11 -21.78
C LYS A 463 -26.01 -8.52 -21.78
N MET A 464 -26.35 -9.34 -20.77
CA MET A 464 -25.95 -10.76 -20.72
C MET A 464 -26.51 -11.61 -21.87
N ARG A 465 -27.67 -11.26 -22.43
CA ARG A 465 -28.24 -11.87 -23.64
C ARG A 465 -27.70 -11.26 -24.94
N GLY A 466 -27.05 -10.09 -24.86
CA GLY A 466 -26.52 -9.31 -25.99
C GLY A 466 -25.46 -10.01 -26.85
N ARG A 467 -24.90 -11.15 -26.39
CA ARG A 467 -24.24 -12.12 -27.29
C ARG A 467 -25.30 -12.91 -28.08
N GLY A 468 -25.92 -12.21 -29.02
CA GLY A 468 -26.87 -12.77 -29.97
C GLY A 468 -26.28 -13.93 -30.77
N PHE A 469 -27.17 -14.76 -31.32
CA PHE A 469 -26.83 -15.83 -32.25
C PHE A 469 -25.89 -15.30 -33.36
N PRO A 470 -24.81 -16.02 -33.75
CA PRO A 470 -23.72 -15.46 -34.52
C PRO A 470 -24.07 -15.35 -36.01
N TRP A 471 -25.03 -14.49 -36.35
CA TRP A 471 -25.56 -14.27 -37.70
C TRP A 471 -24.47 -13.94 -38.73
N SER A 472 -23.42 -13.20 -38.36
CA SER A 472 -22.28 -12.95 -39.25
C SER A 472 -21.48 -14.22 -39.59
N ARG A 473 -21.41 -15.20 -38.68
CA ARG A 473 -20.79 -16.50 -38.93
C ARG A 473 -21.72 -17.42 -39.71
N LEU A 474 -23.02 -17.42 -39.40
CA LEU A 474 -24.02 -18.16 -40.19
C LEU A 474 -24.04 -17.67 -41.64
N LEU A 475 -24.06 -16.35 -41.85
CA LEU A 475 -24.02 -15.72 -43.17
C LEU A 475 -22.72 -16.05 -43.92
N LEU A 476 -21.56 -16.02 -43.25
CA LEU A 476 -20.29 -16.39 -43.86
C LEU A 476 -20.24 -17.88 -44.24
N VAL A 477 -20.81 -18.77 -43.42
CA VAL A 477 -20.96 -20.20 -43.74
C VAL A 477 -21.94 -20.42 -44.90
N LEU A 478 -23.07 -19.71 -44.91
CA LEU A 478 -24.05 -19.73 -46.02
C LEU A 478 -23.41 -19.27 -47.34
N LEU A 479 -22.63 -18.19 -47.31
CA LEU A 479 -21.88 -17.67 -48.46
C LEU A 479 -20.80 -18.67 -48.92
N ALA A 480 -20.11 -19.35 -48.00
CA ALA A 480 -19.14 -20.39 -48.33
C ALA A 480 -19.82 -21.61 -49.00
N PHE A 481 -20.99 -22.05 -48.50
CA PHE A 481 -21.78 -23.10 -49.15
C PHE A 481 -22.32 -22.67 -50.52
N ALA A 482 -22.81 -21.44 -50.66
CA ALA A 482 -23.28 -20.91 -51.94
C ALA A 482 -22.13 -20.83 -52.97
N ALA A 483 -20.96 -20.32 -52.57
CA ALA A 483 -19.77 -20.30 -53.41
C ALA A 483 -19.29 -21.72 -53.78
N GLY A 484 -19.28 -22.65 -52.81
CA GLY A 484 -18.94 -24.05 -53.06
C GLY A 484 -19.90 -24.73 -54.04
N PHE A 485 -21.21 -24.49 -53.91
CA PHE A 485 -22.21 -24.95 -54.87
C PHE A 485 -21.99 -24.36 -56.27
N PHE A 486 -21.72 -23.05 -56.37
CA PHE A 486 -21.38 -22.40 -57.64
C PHE A 486 -20.13 -22.98 -58.30
N LEU A 487 -19.05 -23.22 -57.53
CA LEU A 487 -17.83 -23.83 -58.07
C LEU A 487 -18.09 -25.27 -58.53
N HIS A 488 -18.84 -26.05 -57.75
CA HIS A 488 -19.20 -27.42 -58.10
C HIS A 488 -20.07 -27.48 -59.37
N ASP A 489 -21.12 -26.67 -59.47
CA ASP A 489 -22.01 -26.58 -60.64
C ASP A 489 -21.25 -26.16 -61.93
N VAL A 490 -20.27 -25.26 -61.81
CA VAL A 490 -19.40 -24.88 -62.94
C VAL A 490 -18.42 -26.00 -63.30
N GLN A 491 -17.91 -26.76 -62.33
CA GLN A 491 -17.03 -27.92 -62.57
C GLN A 491 -17.79 -29.09 -63.22
N THR A 492 -19.00 -29.42 -62.77
CA THR A 492 -19.79 -30.53 -63.33
C THR A 492 -20.29 -30.25 -64.75
N HIS A 493 -20.58 -28.99 -65.08
CA HIS A 493 -21.03 -28.59 -66.42
C HIS A 493 -19.87 -28.15 -67.34
N GLY A 494 -18.62 -28.23 -66.89
CA GLY A 494 -17.40 -27.95 -67.66
C GLY A 494 -17.20 -26.48 -68.10
N SER A 495 -18.20 -25.62 -68.01
CA SER A 495 -18.10 -24.19 -68.31
C SER A 495 -19.16 -23.36 -67.58
N PHE A 496 -18.84 -22.09 -67.30
CA PHE A 496 -19.79 -21.13 -66.73
C PHE A 496 -20.98 -20.83 -67.66
N GLN A 497 -20.91 -21.12 -68.97
CA GLN A 497 -22.04 -20.89 -69.88
C GLN A 497 -23.07 -22.04 -69.88
N ALA A 498 -22.65 -23.24 -69.47
CA ALA A 498 -23.49 -24.44 -69.44
C ALA A 498 -24.09 -24.75 -68.06
N SER A 499 -23.63 -24.08 -66.99
CA SER A 499 -24.07 -24.37 -65.63
C SER A 499 -25.47 -23.83 -65.32
N SER A 500 -26.22 -24.56 -64.47
CA SER A 500 -27.60 -24.19 -64.12
C SER A 500 -27.65 -22.87 -63.35
N SER A 501 -26.66 -22.61 -62.49
CA SER A 501 -26.57 -21.37 -61.72
C SER A 501 -26.35 -20.13 -62.61
N ALA A 502 -25.64 -20.28 -63.74
CA ALA A 502 -25.45 -19.18 -64.69
C ALA A 502 -26.71 -18.85 -65.50
N GLN A 503 -27.54 -19.86 -65.82
CA GLN A 503 -28.87 -19.63 -66.39
C GLN A 503 -29.76 -18.87 -65.40
N LEU A 504 -29.71 -19.25 -64.12
CA LEU A 504 -30.51 -18.63 -63.04
C LEU A 504 -30.03 -17.20 -62.70
N LEU A 505 -28.72 -16.91 -62.79
CA LEU A 505 -28.18 -15.54 -62.71
C LEU A 505 -28.56 -14.66 -63.93
N ARG A 506 -28.78 -15.26 -65.11
CA ARG A 506 -29.28 -14.55 -66.29
C ARG A 506 -30.76 -14.24 -66.18
N SER A 507 -31.60 -15.23 -65.83
CA SER A 507 -33.06 -15.05 -65.71
C SER A 507 -33.49 -14.10 -64.59
N SER A 508 -32.71 -14.03 -63.50
CA SER A 508 -32.91 -13.08 -62.40
C SER A 508 -32.39 -11.66 -62.67
N GLY A 509 -31.76 -11.40 -63.82
CA GLY A 509 -31.14 -10.10 -64.13
C GLY A 509 -29.91 -9.74 -63.29
N VAL A 510 -29.48 -10.62 -62.38
CA VAL A 510 -28.35 -10.38 -61.48
C VAL A 510 -27.02 -10.32 -62.25
N LEU A 511 -26.86 -11.09 -63.32
CA LEU A 511 -25.63 -11.10 -64.13
C LEU A 511 -25.32 -9.75 -64.82
N PRO A 512 -26.22 -9.12 -65.60
CA PRO A 512 -25.94 -7.80 -66.16
C PRO A 512 -25.82 -6.71 -65.09
N ALA A 513 -26.57 -6.81 -63.98
CA ALA A 513 -26.43 -5.89 -62.85
C ALA A 513 -25.05 -6.01 -62.17
N SER A 514 -24.54 -7.23 -61.98
CA SER A 514 -23.22 -7.46 -61.39
C SER A 514 -22.08 -7.06 -62.33
N GLN A 515 -22.25 -7.24 -63.65
CA GLN A 515 -21.30 -6.74 -64.66
C GLN A 515 -21.22 -5.20 -64.64
N LEU A 516 -22.36 -4.50 -64.59
CA LEU A 516 -22.41 -3.04 -64.54
C LEU A 516 -21.91 -2.48 -63.19
N ALA A 517 -22.15 -3.20 -62.08
CA ALA A 517 -21.56 -2.89 -60.79
C ALA A 517 -20.03 -3.12 -60.80
N TRP A 518 -19.56 -4.22 -61.38
CA TRP A 518 -18.13 -4.54 -61.49
C TRP A 518 -17.38 -3.53 -62.37
N GLN A 519 -17.98 -3.07 -63.47
CA GLN A 519 -17.43 -1.96 -64.28
C GLN A 519 -17.28 -0.67 -63.47
N LYS A 520 -18.27 -0.30 -62.65
CA LYS A 520 -18.19 0.88 -61.77
C LYS A 520 -17.13 0.73 -60.68
N VAL A 521 -17.06 -0.44 -60.04
CA VAL A 521 -16.04 -0.76 -59.03
C VAL A 521 -14.65 -0.77 -59.64
N SER A 522 -14.46 -1.38 -60.82
CA SER A 522 -13.15 -1.40 -61.49
C SER A 522 -12.71 -0.01 -61.94
N LEU A 523 -13.63 0.86 -62.41
CA LEU A 523 -13.31 2.27 -62.69
C LEU A 523 -12.84 2.99 -61.42
N GLY A 524 -13.64 2.93 -60.34
CA GLY A 524 -13.31 3.60 -59.07
C GLY A 524 -12.04 3.07 -58.41
N CYS A 525 -11.75 1.77 -58.55
CA CYS A 525 -10.47 1.19 -58.13
C CYS A 525 -9.30 1.64 -59.02
N LEU A 526 -9.50 1.82 -60.34
CA LEU A 526 -8.46 2.33 -61.24
C LEU A 526 -8.16 3.81 -60.99
N GLU A 527 -9.19 4.62 -60.68
CA GLU A 527 -9.07 6.02 -60.29
C GLU A 527 -8.46 6.18 -58.89
N GLY A 528 -8.83 5.31 -57.95
CA GLY A 528 -8.17 5.19 -56.65
C GLY A 528 -6.68 4.81 -56.78
N TYR A 529 -6.36 3.85 -57.66
CA TYR A 529 -4.97 3.47 -57.91
C TYR A 529 -4.18 4.61 -58.58
N ARG A 530 -4.76 5.28 -59.59
CA ARG A 530 -4.17 6.46 -60.24
C ARG A 530 -3.94 7.63 -59.27
N SER A 531 -4.84 7.86 -58.31
CA SER A 531 -4.68 8.92 -57.31
C SER A 531 -3.72 8.57 -56.17
N VAL A 532 -3.45 7.28 -55.93
CA VAL A 532 -2.38 6.83 -55.00
C VAL A 532 -0.99 6.83 -55.66
N THR A 533 -0.88 6.59 -56.97
CA THR A 533 0.44 6.50 -57.65
C THR A 533 1.38 7.73 -57.58
N PRO A 534 0.94 8.99 -57.39
CA PRO A 534 1.84 10.12 -57.14
C PRO A 534 2.43 10.14 -55.71
N ALA A 535 1.80 9.46 -54.75
CA ALA A 535 2.11 9.59 -53.32
C ALA A 535 3.17 8.61 -52.82
N TRP A 536 3.42 7.49 -53.53
CA TRP A 536 4.35 6.43 -53.11
C TRP A 536 5.22 5.91 -54.26
N LEU A 537 6.06 6.80 -54.82
CA LEU A 537 7.18 6.42 -55.69
C LEU A 537 8.52 6.59 -54.94
N GLY A 538 8.79 5.64 -54.04
CA GLY A 538 9.94 5.66 -53.13
C GLY A 538 10.40 4.26 -52.73
N GLY A 539 10.79 3.44 -53.72
CA GLY A 539 11.27 2.06 -53.52
C GLY A 539 10.36 0.99 -54.15
N TRP A 540 10.78 -0.27 -54.06
CA TRP A 540 10.09 -1.48 -54.56
C TRP A 540 9.86 -1.57 -56.08
N GLY A 541 10.96 -1.66 -56.84
CA GLY A 541 10.92 -1.89 -58.30
C GLY A 541 10.48 -3.29 -58.75
N GLU A 542 10.52 -4.31 -57.87
CA GLU A 542 10.39 -5.71 -58.28
C GLU A 542 8.95 -6.28 -58.26
N GLY A 543 8.06 -5.70 -57.44
CA GLY A 543 6.65 -6.14 -57.36
C GLY A 543 5.86 -6.01 -58.68
N ARG A 544 6.38 -5.22 -59.63
CA ARG A 544 5.75 -4.99 -60.95
C ARG A 544 5.69 -6.25 -61.84
N ARG A 545 6.50 -7.28 -61.62
CA ARG A 545 6.50 -8.47 -62.50
C ARG A 545 5.42 -9.50 -62.14
N LEU A 546 5.19 -9.78 -60.85
CA LEU A 546 4.21 -10.80 -60.44
C LEU A 546 2.77 -10.38 -60.73
N LEU A 547 2.37 -9.14 -60.37
CA LEU A 547 0.99 -8.67 -60.59
C LEU A 547 0.62 -8.61 -62.08
N CYS A 548 1.57 -8.27 -62.96
CA CYS A 548 1.35 -8.30 -64.41
C CYS A 548 1.27 -9.72 -65.00
N SER A 549 1.77 -10.76 -64.33
CA SER A 549 1.50 -12.15 -64.73
C SER A 549 0.09 -12.59 -64.36
N THR A 550 -0.40 -12.26 -63.17
CA THR A 550 -1.72 -12.71 -62.71
C THR A 550 -2.87 -12.14 -63.55
N VAL A 551 -2.75 -10.89 -64.00
CA VAL A 551 -3.74 -10.27 -64.92
C VAL A 551 -3.78 -11.02 -66.26
N ARG A 552 -2.61 -11.30 -66.85
CA ARG A 552 -2.52 -11.89 -68.20
C ARG A 552 -2.97 -13.36 -68.26
N VAL A 553 -2.93 -14.07 -67.12
CA VAL A 553 -3.45 -15.45 -67.00
C VAL A 553 -4.97 -15.51 -67.12
N TRP A 554 -5.71 -14.45 -66.79
CA TRP A 554 -7.18 -14.44 -66.87
C TRP A 554 -7.73 -14.04 -68.23
N GLU A 555 -7.00 -13.22 -69.01
CA GLU A 555 -7.38 -12.86 -70.38
C GLU A 555 -7.24 -14.05 -71.37
N GLY A 556 -6.33 -14.99 -71.09
CA GLY A 556 -6.08 -16.16 -71.94
C GLY A 556 -7.18 -17.23 -71.93
N ALA A 557 -8.15 -17.16 -71.01
CA ALA A 557 -9.21 -18.18 -70.86
C ALA A 557 -10.37 -18.05 -71.87
N GLY A 558 -10.32 -17.08 -72.79
CA GLY A 558 -11.42 -16.72 -73.68
C GLY A 558 -11.63 -17.61 -74.92
N SER A 559 -10.69 -18.50 -75.27
CA SER A 559 -10.72 -19.25 -76.53
C SER A 559 -10.26 -20.71 -76.38
N CYS A 560 -11.11 -21.67 -76.78
CA CYS A 560 -10.72 -23.04 -77.10
C CYS A 560 -10.08 -23.07 -78.52
N SER A 561 -9.24 -24.04 -78.92
CA SER A 561 -9.52 -25.49 -78.99
C SER A 561 -8.22 -26.33 -79.09
N PRO A 562 -8.27 -27.68 -79.09
CA PRO A 562 -7.17 -28.51 -78.57
C PRO A 562 -6.13 -29.01 -79.59
N ALA A 563 -4.91 -29.26 -79.10
CA ALA A 563 -3.93 -30.15 -79.71
C ALA A 563 -2.98 -30.79 -78.67
N LEU A 564 -2.71 -32.08 -78.84
CA LEU A 564 -1.66 -32.91 -78.22
C LEU A 564 -1.23 -33.94 -79.30
N PRO A 565 -0.05 -34.60 -79.22
CA PRO A 565 0.88 -34.70 -78.09
C PRO A 565 2.35 -34.32 -78.41
N GLY A 566 3.21 -34.34 -77.39
CA GLY A 566 4.67 -34.23 -77.49
C GLY A 566 5.33 -34.60 -76.15
N SER A 567 6.54 -35.16 -76.16
CA SER A 567 7.15 -35.84 -74.99
C SER A 567 8.44 -35.18 -74.45
N THR A 568 8.98 -35.79 -73.38
CA THR A 568 10.37 -35.73 -72.88
C THR A 568 10.92 -34.49 -72.11
N PHE A 569 10.98 -34.66 -70.78
CA PHE A 569 12.24 -34.75 -69.97
C PHE A 569 12.95 -33.49 -69.43
N SER A 570 13.22 -33.49 -68.11
CA SER A 570 14.23 -32.70 -67.36
C SER A 570 14.13 -31.16 -67.31
N SER A 571 14.76 -30.44 -66.36
CA SER A 571 15.49 -30.80 -65.11
C SER A 571 15.58 -29.59 -64.16
N ASP A 572 15.89 -29.86 -62.88
CA ASP A 572 16.59 -29.04 -61.87
C ASP A 572 16.47 -27.51 -61.84
N TRP A 573 16.09 -26.98 -60.67
CA TRP A 573 16.35 -25.59 -60.26
C TRP A 573 17.10 -25.54 -58.92
N SER A 574 18.42 -25.50 -59.00
CA SER A 574 19.32 -25.25 -57.87
C SER A 574 19.49 -23.74 -57.61
N CYS A 575 19.71 -23.34 -56.35
CA CYS A 575 19.92 -21.94 -55.98
C CYS A 575 21.31 -21.41 -56.41
N PRO A 576 21.41 -20.21 -57.02
CA PRO A 576 22.70 -19.56 -57.31
C PRO A 576 23.22 -18.75 -56.10
N PRO A 577 24.54 -18.75 -55.82
CA PRO A 577 25.17 -17.94 -54.77
C PRO A 577 25.71 -16.57 -55.25
N LEU A 578 26.17 -15.75 -54.29
CA LEU A 578 26.71 -14.39 -54.48
C LEU A 578 28.24 -14.34 -54.77
N PRO A 579 28.70 -13.31 -55.50
CA PRO A 579 29.99 -12.64 -55.29
C PRO A 579 29.80 -11.15 -54.90
N GLY A 580 30.78 -10.42 -54.33
CA GLY A 580 32.09 -10.84 -53.82
C GLY A 580 33.12 -9.68 -53.73
N GLY A 581 33.22 -9.01 -52.56
CA GLY A 581 34.18 -7.90 -52.30
C GLY A 581 33.75 -6.53 -52.86
N GLY A 582 34.11 -5.37 -52.29
CA GLY A 582 34.90 -5.04 -51.09
C GLY A 582 35.11 -3.50 -51.01
N SER A 583 35.78 -2.88 -50.02
CA SER A 583 36.19 -3.31 -48.67
C SER A 583 36.91 -2.15 -47.96
N SER A 584 36.46 -1.70 -46.77
CA SER A 584 37.18 -0.72 -45.92
C SER A 584 36.87 -0.89 -44.41
N VAL A 585 37.82 -0.45 -43.58
CA VAL A 585 38.04 -0.69 -42.13
C VAL A 585 38.57 0.67 -41.55
N PRO A 586 38.47 1.05 -40.24
CA PRO A 586 38.33 0.31 -38.96
C PRO A 586 37.11 0.80 -38.10
N MET A 587 36.92 0.55 -36.79
CA MET A 587 37.78 0.01 -35.71
C MET A 587 37.00 -0.76 -34.61
N CYS A 588 37.76 -1.39 -33.71
CA CYS A 588 37.38 -2.16 -32.50
C CYS A 588 36.48 -1.37 -31.49
N SER A 589 35.87 -1.96 -30.45
CA SER A 589 36.33 -3.12 -29.64
C SER A 589 35.24 -3.74 -28.74
N VAL A 590 35.47 -4.99 -28.28
CA VAL A 590 35.14 -5.54 -26.92
C VAL A 590 33.64 -5.74 -26.57
N TRP A 591 33.16 -6.90 -26.06
CA TRP A 591 33.78 -8.20 -25.70
C TRP A 591 32.77 -9.37 -25.82
N GLN A 592 33.27 -10.62 -25.68
CA GLN A 592 32.49 -11.87 -25.63
C GLN A 592 32.94 -12.70 -24.40
N PRO A 593 32.13 -13.65 -23.88
CA PRO A 593 32.43 -15.08 -24.08
C PRO A 593 31.17 -15.95 -24.33
N ARG A 594 31.16 -17.17 -24.92
CA ARG A 594 32.03 -18.40 -24.91
C ARG A 594 31.97 -19.18 -23.58
N CYS A 595 32.00 -20.53 -23.51
CA CYS A 595 32.27 -21.66 -24.44
C CYS A 595 31.09 -22.69 -24.44
N ARG A 596 30.89 -23.70 -25.33
CA ARG A 596 31.67 -24.94 -25.70
C ARG A 596 32.15 -25.74 -24.47
N GLY A 597 32.15 -27.07 -24.36
CA GLY A 597 32.08 -28.30 -25.21
C GLY A 597 32.78 -29.44 -24.40
N PRO A 598 32.96 -30.74 -24.81
CA PRO A 598 32.66 -31.51 -26.05
C PRO A 598 31.51 -32.58 -25.84
N ALA A 599 31.03 -33.48 -26.72
CA ALA A 599 31.55 -34.35 -27.83
C ALA A 599 32.45 -35.51 -27.35
N LEU A 600 32.49 -36.76 -27.87
CA LEU A 600 31.84 -37.59 -28.96
C LEU A 600 32.18 -39.12 -28.63
N PRO A 601 31.98 -40.22 -29.43
CA PRO A 601 31.34 -40.50 -30.74
C PRO A 601 30.41 -41.79 -30.78
N SER A 602 30.13 -42.34 -32.00
CA SER A 602 29.77 -43.75 -32.38
C SER A 602 28.45 -44.42 -31.90
N SER A 603 27.75 -45.27 -32.69
CA SER A 603 27.89 -45.72 -34.10
C SER A 603 26.56 -46.35 -34.63
N GLU A 604 26.56 -46.83 -35.89
CA GLU A 604 25.50 -47.45 -36.73
C GLU A 604 24.53 -48.48 -36.04
N ASP A 605 23.35 -48.87 -36.59
CA ASP A 605 22.90 -48.90 -38.00
C ASP A 605 21.34 -48.93 -38.19
N SER A 606 20.87 -48.73 -39.43
CA SER A 606 19.69 -49.29 -40.17
C SER A 606 18.45 -49.90 -39.44
N LEU A 607 17.19 -49.78 -39.91
CA LEU A 607 16.63 -49.42 -41.24
C LEU A 607 15.11 -49.07 -41.18
N ALA A 608 14.63 -48.27 -42.14
CA ALA A 608 13.27 -48.16 -42.72
C ALA A 608 12.01 -47.78 -41.87
N GLY A 609 11.18 -46.84 -42.41
CA GLY A 609 9.71 -46.90 -42.28
C GLY A 609 8.91 -45.62 -41.93
N GLY A 610 8.39 -44.91 -42.94
CA GLY A 610 7.02 -44.35 -42.84
C GLY A 610 6.75 -42.94 -42.26
N TRP A 611 6.61 -41.98 -43.17
CA TRP A 611 5.80 -40.76 -43.13
C TRP A 611 4.33 -41.01 -42.64
N SER A 612 3.48 -40.07 -42.19
CA SER A 612 3.58 -38.65 -41.74
C SER A 612 2.21 -38.19 -41.17
N THR A 613 2.11 -36.95 -40.65
CA THR A 613 0.88 -36.13 -40.47
C THR A 613 -0.37 -36.72 -39.78
N ALA A 614 -0.42 -36.59 -38.44
CA ALA A 614 -1.33 -35.72 -37.67
C ALA A 614 -2.88 -35.68 -37.88
N TRP A 615 -3.58 -35.50 -36.74
CA TRP A 615 -5.00 -35.12 -36.51
C TRP A 615 -6.12 -36.16 -36.73
N PRO A 616 -6.67 -36.71 -35.63
CA PRO A 616 -8.05 -37.19 -35.56
C PRO A 616 -8.99 -36.14 -34.92
N THR A 617 -10.14 -35.90 -35.55
CA THR A 617 -11.31 -35.28 -34.90
C THR A 617 -12.07 -36.33 -34.08
N THR A 618 -12.40 -36.03 -32.82
CA THR A 618 -13.27 -36.89 -32.00
C THR A 618 -14.42 -36.08 -31.38
N VAL A 619 -15.65 -36.51 -31.66
CA VAL A 619 -16.88 -35.95 -31.09
C VAL A 619 -17.19 -36.62 -29.75
N LEU A 620 -17.63 -35.87 -28.74
CA LEU A 620 -18.08 -36.46 -27.47
C LEU A 620 -19.42 -37.20 -27.64
N TRP A 621 -19.48 -38.41 -27.11
CA TRP A 621 -20.74 -39.08 -26.71
C TRP A 621 -20.99 -38.89 -25.20
N LEU A 622 -22.22 -39.14 -24.76
CA LEU A 622 -22.69 -38.86 -23.39
C LEU A 622 -23.20 -40.11 -22.66
N CYS A 623 -22.76 -40.29 -21.40
CA CYS A 623 -23.36 -41.12 -20.34
C CYS A 623 -23.39 -42.66 -20.56
N PRO A 624 -23.71 -43.50 -19.53
CA PRO A 624 -24.16 -43.15 -18.17
C PRO A 624 -23.42 -43.82 -16.97
N CYS A 625 -23.56 -43.17 -15.80
CA CYS A 625 -23.79 -43.70 -14.44
C CYS A 625 -22.88 -44.70 -13.68
N CYS A 626 -22.88 -44.48 -12.35
CA CYS A 626 -22.62 -45.40 -11.22
C CYS A 626 -21.18 -45.75 -10.78
N GLY A 627 -20.95 -45.65 -9.46
CA GLY A 627 -19.71 -46.01 -8.76
C GLY A 627 -19.51 -45.23 -7.46
N HIS A 628 -19.94 -45.78 -6.31
CA HIS A 628 -19.58 -45.26 -4.98
C HIS A 628 -18.21 -45.80 -4.55
N SER A 629 -17.36 -45.00 -3.88
CA SER A 629 -17.05 -45.22 -2.45
C SER A 629 -16.00 -44.24 -1.86
N TRP A 630 -16.32 -43.76 -0.66
CA TRP A 630 -15.51 -43.44 0.52
C TRP A 630 -14.16 -42.67 0.47
N SER A 631 -14.11 -41.71 1.38
CA SER A 631 -12.98 -40.99 1.98
C SER A 631 -11.65 -41.73 2.13
N CYS A 632 -10.55 -40.99 1.93
CA CYS A 632 -9.36 -41.15 2.78
C CYS A 632 -8.65 -39.79 2.99
N SER A 633 -8.11 -39.56 4.20
CA SER A 633 -7.47 -38.29 4.58
C SER A 633 -5.94 -38.34 4.37
N GLY A 634 -5.30 -37.19 4.10
CA GLY A 634 -3.90 -37.16 3.68
C GLY A 634 -3.16 -35.83 3.91
N LYS A 635 -3.02 -35.40 5.18
CA LYS A 635 -2.14 -34.26 5.52
C LYS A 635 -0.67 -34.66 5.32
N ARG A 636 0.00 -34.12 4.30
CA ARG A 636 1.42 -34.38 4.04
C ARG A 636 2.32 -33.48 4.91
N VAL A 637 2.74 -33.98 6.06
CA VAL A 637 3.77 -33.35 6.91
C VAL A 637 5.15 -33.71 6.36
N VAL A 638 6.00 -32.71 6.11
CA VAL A 638 7.41 -32.93 5.76
C VAL A 638 8.23 -32.98 7.06
N ARG A 639 8.99 -34.05 7.25
CA ARG A 639 9.85 -34.27 8.43
C ARG A 639 11.27 -34.56 7.96
N TRP A 640 12.24 -33.83 8.48
CA TRP A 640 13.66 -34.09 8.24
C TRP A 640 14.17 -35.22 9.18
N PRO A 641 15.10 -36.08 8.73
CA PRO A 641 15.81 -37.02 9.60
C PRO A 641 16.89 -36.28 10.42
N GLY A 642 17.34 -36.90 11.52
CA GLY A 642 18.40 -36.36 12.39
C GLY A 642 19.48 -37.39 12.72
N MET A 643 20.38 -37.04 13.64
CA MET A 643 21.39 -37.94 14.22
C MET A 643 21.39 -37.85 15.77
N CYS A 644 22.10 -38.78 16.42
CA CYS A 644 21.75 -39.28 17.75
C CYS A 644 22.48 -38.61 18.96
N PRO A 645 21.99 -38.85 20.20
CA PRO A 645 22.45 -38.17 21.44
C PRO A 645 23.44 -39.01 22.28
N SER A 646 23.85 -38.51 23.46
CA SER A 646 24.55 -39.26 24.50
C SER A 646 24.45 -38.62 25.91
N SER A 647 24.69 -39.43 26.95
CA SER A 647 24.65 -39.13 28.41
C SER A 647 23.27 -38.91 29.06
N ALA A 648 23.13 -39.27 30.35
CA ALA A 648 21.83 -39.39 31.03
C ALA A 648 21.88 -39.34 32.58
N THR A 649 20.77 -38.87 33.19
CA THR A 649 20.27 -39.15 34.58
C THR A 649 21.11 -38.67 35.80
N PRO A 650 20.53 -38.56 37.03
CA PRO A 650 19.15 -38.85 37.49
C PRO A 650 18.42 -37.72 38.31
N CYS A 651 17.14 -38.02 38.62
CA CYS A 651 16.24 -37.64 39.74
C CYS A 651 16.81 -36.95 41.02
N SER A 652 16.08 -36.26 41.92
CA SER A 652 14.63 -35.98 42.20
C SER A 652 14.52 -34.90 43.34
N PRO A 653 13.39 -34.67 44.08
CA PRO A 653 11.99 -34.34 43.71
C PRO A 653 11.42 -33.10 44.47
N GLY A 654 10.17 -32.68 44.23
CA GLY A 654 9.43 -31.78 45.17
C GLY A 654 8.08 -31.18 44.73
N SER A 655 6.99 -31.56 45.42
CA SER A 655 6.02 -30.70 46.16
C SER A 655 5.49 -29.38 45.53
N VAL A 656 4.19 -29.01 45.50
CA VAL A 656 2.89 -29.56 46.01
C VAL A 656 1.77 -29.15 45.02
N ALA A 657 0.62 -29.83 45.01
CA ALA A 657 -0.57 -29.42 44.24
C ALA A 657 -1.70 -28.87 45.14
N THR A 658 -2.37 -27.79 44.71
CA THR A 658 -3.60 -27.28 45.33
C THR A 658 -4.50 -26.57 44.30
N CYS A 659 -5.78 -26.94 44.28
CA CYS A 659 -6.85 -26.15 43.68
C CYS A 659 -7.76 -25.60 44.79
N PRO A 660 -8.32 -24.41 44.61
CA PRO A 660 -9.78 -24.29 44.51
C PRO A 660 -10.18 -23.46 43.27
N GLY A 661 -11.44 -23.38 42.85
CA GLY A 661 -12.67 -23.94 43.41
C GLY A 661 -13.81 -22.93 43.24
N SER A 662 -14.80 -23.25 42.42
CA SER A 662 -15.88 -22.32 42.02
C SER A 662 -17.02 -22.30 43.04
N VAL A 663 -17.45 -21.09 43.45
CA VAL A 663 -18.70 -20.87 44.18
C VAL A 663 -19.43 -19.67 43.57
N THR A 664 -20.75 -19.77 43.48
CA THR A 664 -21.68 -18.76 42.96
C THR A 664 -22.04 -17.70 44.01
N GLY A 665 -22.21 -16.45 43.57
CA GLY A 665 -22.78 -15.34 44.34
C GLY A 665 -23.14 -14.19 43.40
#